data_AF-A0AAX3JNQ2-F1
#
_entry.id   AF-A0AAX3JNQ2-F1
#
_cell.length_a   1.000
_cell.length_b   1.000
_cell.length_c   1.000
_cell.angle_alpha   90.00
_cell.angle_beta   90.00
_cell.angle_gamma   90.00
#
_symmetry.space_group_name_H-M   'P 1'
#
loop_
_entity.id
_entity.type
_entity.pdbx_description
1 polymer ?
#
loop_
_entity_poly.entity_id
_entity_poly.type
_entity_poly.pdbx_seq_one_letter_code
_entity_poly.pdbx_strand_id
1 'polypeptide(L)'
;MNLRRFLAILLVFNLNFGSLIGDTTTAIEYYQKAQTYYLMQKYYDAIDELLEAVKINPNYYEAYKFIAKIYYLLKIYNQAQFFIEKAYKMSNGDTEYKILYANILLKNNGIEQAKKFYSEVLSNQKNNIDALVGLATIFEAEGLLVAAANYYLSILEYDQSNYNAFEHLMNIYEKLNMNNKAQYLINKVRSNFTSLPSFHKKVTEFSIKTNSLGVAEKYAQNYLMLVKTTYKDLGLVDAYRLLALVYLYQSKYEDASAVLQKALFVDQDSAELYYLLGYSYLKLGEVSKAVLNLERAKNMKKDLEFYNIALEESFFVSNFRSSLQKSIGTNIEISKRYENEGVKAFKNLSLDRAIFNVKNAIDIYPDNDSARFLLAKIYKFMKLDMMAYEELYYLVEQRKSTDTKILDFYDIVAFDIRSSLFFRYGYKTISDLNKLYDNQTVYKIGIFTQNENKVFGANDLILRYAERIIDRDLNMEVVNYRFDYDKNKDYLVSSFSEEFSYARNNNLDLFLMFDLDVDVFKNSASLKVDVFSGKTGVKVQTFNYNSAGVLYLSDILTSFYRDFNDYLPKRGQILKINKDDVLMNLGHLNDVKRGDIFLVLKEGALKYNSDSSSFISYSKSDILGEIFVEEVGDYISRGILRAPALLRDYIQEGYTVFIKK
;
A
#
# COMPACT_ATOMS: atom_id res chain seq x y z
N MET A 1 50.42 -42.11 64.07
CA MET A 1 49.54 -43.13 63.47
C MET A 1 48.21 -43.13 64.24
N ASN A 2 47.13 -42.71 63.56
CA ASN A 2 45.69 -42.82 63.90
C ASN A 2 45.21 -42.12 65.19
N LEU A 3 44.45 -41.01 65.21
CA LEU A 3 43.31 -40.54 64.39
C LEU A 3 42.19 -41.59 64.21
N ARG A 4 41.55 -41.99 65.32
CA ARG A 4 40.17 -42.56 65.38
C ARG A 4 39.80 -42.90 66.82
N ARG A 5 39.55 -41.89 67.66
CA ARG A 5 38.73 -41.99 68.89
C ARG A 5 38.34 -40.58 69.37
N PHE A 6 37.95 -39.78 68.38
CA PHE A 6 37.53 -38.38 68.46
C PHE A 6 35.99 -38.26 68.55
N LEU A 7 35.25 -39.25 69.08
CA LEU A 7 33.80 -39.30 68.77
C LEU A 7 32.83 -39.79 69.86
N ALA A 8 33.14 -39.78 71.17
CA ALA A 8 32.12 -40.25 72.13
C ALA A 8 32.10 -39.65 73.55
N ILE A 9 32.89 -38.62 73.89
CA ILE A 9 32.86 -38.04 75.25
C ILE A 9 32.76 -36.50 75.22
N LEU A 10 32.14 -35.95 74.18
CA LEU A 10 31.86 -34.50 74.08
C LEU A 10 30.42 -34.25 73.62
N LEU A 11 29.52 -35.13 74.09
CA LEU A 11 28.07 -34.97 74.00
C LEU A 11 27.54 -35.28 75.40
N VAL A 12 26.79 -34.31 75.95
CA VAL A 12 26.14 -34.32 77.27
C VAL A 12 27.04 -33.90 78.44
N PHE A 13 27.48 -32.64 78.42
CA PHE A 13 27.36 -31.74 79.58
C PHE A 13 27.33 -30.30 79.08
N ASN A 14 26.25 -29.98 78.37
CA ASN A 14 25.66 -28.65 78.50
C ASN A 14 25.04 -28.58 79.89
N LEU A 15 25.39 -27.56 80.68
CA LEU A 15 24.44 -26.84 81.53
C LEU A 15 25.09 -25.52 82.02
N ASN A 16 24.65 -24.44 81.38
CA ASN A 16 24.39 -23.13 81.95
C ASN A 16 25.52 -22.38 82.66
N PHE A 17 26.27 -21.60 81.89
CA PHE A 17 26.43 -20.16 82.13
C PHE A 17 26.56 -19.43 80.78
N GLY A 18 25.43 -19.33 80.08
CA GLY A 18 25.24 -18.52 78.87
C GLY A 18 23.93 -17.76 78.99
N SER A 19 23.81 -16.93 80.02
CA SER A 19 22.68 -16.04 80.24
C SER A 19 22.76 -14.83 79.30
N LEU A 20 21.72 -14.66 78.49
CA LEU A 20 21.25 -13.41 77.86
C LEU A 20 22.21 -12.63 76.96
N ILE A 21 22.30 -13.03 75.69
CA ILE A 21 22.32 -12.08 74.57
C ILE A 21 21.29 -12.64 73.58
N GLY A 22 20.13 -12.00 73.44
CA GLY A 22 19.25 -12.32 72.31
C GLY A 22 19.95 -11.89 71.03
N ASP A 23 19.95 -12.75 70.00
CA ASP A 23 20.45 -12.40 68.67
C ASP A 23 19.61 -11.24 68.11
N THR A 24 19.99 -10.00 68.42
CA THR A 24 19.39 -8.83 67.80
C THR A 24 19.96 -8.71 66.39
N THR A 25 19.29 -9.33 65.43
CA THR A 25 19.63 -9.23 64.01
C THR A 25 19.72 -7.75 63.62
N THR A 26 20.83 -7.34 63.01
CA THR A 26 21.10 -5.93 62.71
C THR A 26 20.42 -5.49 61.41
N ALA A 27 20.17 -4.19 61.25
CA ALA A 27 19.62 -3.65 59.99
C ALA A 27 20.45 -4.05 58.76
N ILE A 28 21.77 -4.18 58.91
CA ILE A 28 22.70 -4.58 57.85
C ILE A 28 22.48 -6.04 57.45
N GLU A 29 22.26 -6.95 58.40
CA GLU A 29 21.99 -8.36 58.13
C GLU A 29 20.67 -8.55 57.37
N TYR A 30 19.62 -7.83 57.78
CA TYR A 30 18.35 -7.78 57.06
C TYR A 30 18.54 -7.27 55.61
N TYR A 31 19.32 -6.21 55.43
CA TYR A 31 19.64 -5.67 54.10
C TYR A 31 20.42 -6.66 53.22
N GLN A 32 21.41 -7.36 53.77
CA GLN A 32 22.18 -8.39 53.04
C GLN A 32 21.29 -9.60 52.66
N LYS A 33 20.40 -10.01 53.55
CA LYS A 33 19.42 -11.06 53.29
C LYS A 33 18.44 -10.66 52.20
N ALA A 34 17.99 -9.40 52.20
CA ALA A 34 17.18 -8.86 51.10
C ALA A 34 17.91 -8.86 49.76
N GLN A 35 19.21 -8.49 49.72
CA GLN A 35 20.02 -8.60 48.50
C GLN A 35 20.07 -10.05 47.98
N THR A 36 20.16 -11.02 48.88
CA THR A 36 20.13 -12.44 48.54
C THR A 36 18.78 -12.84 47.94
N TYR A 37 17.66 -12.45 48.57
CA TYR A 37 16.32 -12.71 48.01
C TYR A 37 16.10 -12.02 46.66
N TYR A 38 16.59 -10.80 46.50
CA TYR A 38 16.55 -10.08 45.22
C TYR A 38 17.28 -10.83 44.11
N LEU A 39 18.48 -11.36 44.39
CA LEU A 39 19.23 -12.19 43.43
C LEU A 39 18.50 -13.51 43.10
N MET A 40 17.73 -14.04 44.05
CA MET A 40 16.83 -15.18 43.84
C MET A 40 15.50 -14.81 43.13
N GLN A 41 15.33 -13.54 42.73
CA GLN A 41 14.10 -12.98 42.14
C GLN A 41 12.86 -13.04 43.06
N LYS A 42 13.08 -13.23 44.37
CA LYS A 42 12.04 -13.22 45.40
C LYS A 42 11.80 -11.79 45.88
N TYR A 43 11.16 -10.99 45.04
CA TYR A 43 11.04 -9.55 45.25
C TYR A 43 10.23 -9.14 46.49
N TYR A 44 9.17 -9.86 46.82
CA TYR A 44 8.36 -9.57 48.02
C TYR A 44 9.09 -9.95 49.30
N ASP A 45 9.73 -11.13 49.35
CA ASP A 45 10.57 -11.53 50.48
C ASP A 45 11.72 -10.52 50.69
N ALA A 46 12.33 -10.02 49.59
CA ALA A 46 13.34 -8.98 49.67
C ALA A 46 12.79 -7.66 50.25
N ILE A 47 11.57 -7.25 49.88
CA ILE A 47 10.92 -6.07 50.44
C ILE A 47 10.66 -6.26 51.94
N ASP A 48 10.17 -7.43 52.36
CA ASP A 48 9.87 -7.70 53.78
C ASP A 48 11.13 -7.57 54.64
N GLU A 49 12.25 -8.16 54.22
CA GLU A 49 13.52 -8.02 54.92
C GLU A 49 14.04 -6.56 54.90
N LEU A 50 13.85 -5.81 53.80
CA LEU A 50 14.20 -4.39 53.76
C LEU A 50 13.33 -3.53 54.67
N LEU A 51 12.06 -3.89 54.84
CA LEU A 51 11.14 -3.22 55.76
C LEU A 51 11.58 -3.43 57.22
N GLU A 52 12.04 -4.64 57.58
CA GLU A 52 12.66 -4.88 58.88
C GLU A 52 13.95 -4.08 59.06
N ALA A 53 14.78 -3.98 58.01
CA ALA A 53 16.00 -3.17 58.05
C ALA A 53 15.72 -1.69 58.36
N VAL A 54 14.71 -1.09 57.72
CA VAL A 54 14.33 0.32 57.97
C VAL A 54 13.54 0.52 59.26
N LYS A 55 12.92 -0.53 59.83
CA LYS A 55 12.35 -0.47 61.19
C LYS A 55 13.45 -0.34 62.25
N ILE A 56 14.53 -1.10 62.10
CA ILE A 56 15.68 -1.08 63.03
C ILE A 56 16.49 0.20 62.85
N ASN A 57 16.72 0.60 61.60
CA ASN A 57 17.38 1.87 61.29
C ASN A 57 16.50 2.73 60.36
N PRO A 58 15.68 3.63 60.94
CA PRO A 58 14.82 4.53 60.17
C PRO A 58 15.55 5.50 59.24
N ASN A 59 16.87 5.66 59.38
CA ASN A 59 17.70 6.50 58.51
C ASN A 59 18.50 5.69 57.47
N TYR A 60 18.14 4.41 57.25
CA TYR A 60 18.87 3.54 56.33
C TYR A 60 18.54 3.86 54.85
N TYR A 61 19.22 4.88 54.34
CA TYR A 61 19.08 5.39 52.97
C TYR A 61 19.13 4.30 51.89
N GLU A 62 20.12 3.41 51.97
CA GLU A 62 20.34 2.32 50.99
C GLU A 62 19.17 1.34 50.97
N ALA A 63 18.59 1.04 52.14
CA ALA A 63 17.44 0.16 52.22
C ALA A 63 16.20 0.80 51.58
N TYR A 64 15.90 2.08 51.84
CA TYR A 64 14.80 2.78 51.17
C TYR A 64 15.00 2.89 49.65
N LYS A 65 16.22 3.23 49.19
CA LYS A 65 16.56 3.24 47.76
C LYS A 65 16.31 1.88 47.12
N PHE A 66 16.67 0.80 47.82
CA PHE A 66 16.52 -0.54 47.30
C PHE A 66 15.05 -1.00 47.26
N ILE A 67 14.24 -0.66 48.27
CA ILE A 67 12.79 -0.87 48.26
C ILE A 67 12.17 -0.17 47.03
N ALA A 68 12.52 1.10 46.80
CA ALA A 68 12.02 1.85 45.65
C ALA A 68 12.42 1.21 44.31
N LYS A 69 13.66 0.73 44.20
CA LYS A 69 14.16 0.00 43.02
C LYS A 69 13.33 -1.25 42.73
N ILE A 70 13.01 -2.04 43.77
CA ILE A 70 12.19 -3.24 43.61
C ILE A 70 10.77 -2.88 43.19
N TYR A 71 10.14 -1.89 43.82
CA TYR A 71 8.81 -1.43 43.40
C TYR A 71 8.78 -0.88 41.97
N TYR A 72 9.83 -0.18 41.54
CA TYR A 72 9.98 0.29 40.16
C TYR A 72 10.05 -0.89 39.17
N LEU A 73 10.81 -1.95 39.48
CA LEU A 73 10.90 -3.18 38.69
C LEU A 73 9.56 -3.91 38.61
N LEU A 74 8.81 -3.94 39.71
CA LEU A 74 7.45 -4.48 39.77
C LEU A 74 6.40 -3.58 39.07
N LYS A 75 6.82 -2.43 38.50
CA LYS A 75 5.97 -1.43 37.84
C LYS A 75 4.94 -0.77 38.78
N ILE A 76 5.19 -0.79 40.09
CA ILE A 76 4.34 -0.18 41.11
C ILE A 76 4.90 1.22 41.42
N TYR A 77 4.70 2.16 40.49
CA TYR A 77 5.40 3.45 40.49
C TYR A 77 5.04 4.36 41.66
N ASN A 78 3.80 4.34 42.15
CA ASN A 78 3.38 5.14 43.31
C ASN A 78 4.13 4.74 44.60
N GLN A 79 4.28 3.43 44.84
CA GLN A 79 5.05 2.94 46.00
C GLN A 79 6.55 3.22 45.80
N ALA A 80 7.07 3.03 44.59
CA ALA A 80 8.45 3.38 44.27
C ALA A 80 8.73 4.86 44.57
N GLN A 81 7.82 5.76 44.20
CA GLN A 81 7.93 7.18 44.47
C GLN A 81 7.90 7.48 45.99
N PHE A 82 6.99 6.85 46.73
CA PHE A 82 6.93 7.03 48.18
C PHE A 82 8.26 6.68 48.87
N PHE A 83 8.85 5.53 48.54
CA PHE A 83 10.09 5.07 49.18
C PHE A 83 11.34 5.82 48.68
N ILE A 84 11.38 6.24 47.40
CA ILE A 84 12.51 7.05 46.90
C ILE A 84 12.48 8.47 47.48
N GLU A 85 11.31 9.04 47.78
CA GLU A 85 11.19 10.32 48.48
C GLU A 85 11.67 10.23 49.94
N LYS A 86 11.49 9.07 50.59
CA LYS A 86 12.05 8.80 51.93
C LYS A 86 13.58 8.74 51.87
N ALA A 87 14.12 8.06 50.87
CA ALA A 87 15.57 8.06 50.61
C ALA A 87 16.11 9.47 50.31
N TYR A 88 15.34 10.31 49.60
CA TYR A 88 15.75 11.68 49.25
C TYR A 88 16.14 12.53 50.46
N LYS A 89 15.31 12.49 51.50
CA LYS A 89 15.47 13.30 52.71
C LYS A 89 16.75 13.00 53.47
N MET A 90 17.38 11.87 53.18
CA MET A 90 18.55 11.33 53.86
C MET A 90 19.78 11.25 52.94
N SER A 91 19.66 11.72 51.68
CA SER A 91 20.69 11.50 50.66
C SER A 91 21.86 12.47 50.78
N ASN A 92 23.06 11.97 50.47
CA ASN A 92 24.31 12.75 50.35
C ASN A 92 24.65 13.15 48.90
N GLY A 93 23.66 13.27 48.00
CA GLY A 93 23.90 13.66 46.60
C GLY A 93 24.38 12.51 45.69
N ASP A 94 24.06 11.27 46.03
CA ASP A 94 24.31 10.08 45.21
C ASP A 94 23.62 10.17 43.83
N THR A 95 24.40 9.97 42.78
CA THR A 95 23.93 10.06 41.39
C THR A 95 22.99 8.91 41.02
N GLU A 96 23.26 7.70 41.52
CA GLU A 96 22.44 6.52 41.22
C GLU A 96 21.00 6.71 41.72
N TYR A 97 20.87 7.35 42.88
CA TYR A 97 19.57 7.73 43.44
C TYR A 97 18.84 8.74 42.57
N LYS A 98 19.51 9.81 42.11
CA LYS A 98 18.86 10.85 41.29
C LYS A 98 18.32 10.27 39.99
N ILE A 99 19.08 9.35 39.37
CA ILE A 99 18.65 8.63 38.16
C ILE A 99 17.44 7.75 38.46
N LEU A 100 17.49 6.93 39.51
CA LEU A 100 16.35 6.09 39.89
C LEU A 100 15.10 6.92 40.18
N TYR A 101 15.24 8.04 40.89
CA TYR A 101 14.13 8.93 41.18
C TYR A 101 13.56 9.57 39.91
N ALA A 102 14.42 10.07 39.01
CA ALA A 102 14.01 10.60 37.72
C ALA A 102 13.27 9.55 36.87
N ASN A 103 13.76 8.30 36.84
CA ASN A 103 13.11 7.19 36.14
C ASN A 103 11.70 6.89 36.72
N ILE A 104 11.56 6.89 38.04
CA ILE A 104 10.28 6.70 38.73
C ILE A 104 9.32 7.85 38.39
N LEU A 105 9.78 9.09 38.49
CA LEU A 105 9.00 10.29 38.17
C LEU A 105 8.54 10.27 36.70
N LEU A 106 9.42 9.89 35.77
CA LEU A 106 9.08 9.76 34.36
C LEU A 106 7.94 8.75 34.13
N LYS A 107 7.92 7.63 34.87
CA LYS A 107 6.84 6.64 34.81
C LYS A 107 5.58 7.05 35.59
N ASN A 108 5.70 7.97 36.54
CA ASN A 108 4.59 8.48 37.36
C ASN A 108 4.12 9.89 36.95
N ASN A 109 4.27 10.25 35.67
CA ASN A 109 3.85 11.53 35.06
C ASN A 109 4.55 12.81 35.60
N GLY A 110 5.65 12.68 36.33
CA GLY A 110 6.47 13.79 36.85
C GLY A 110 7.56 14.26 35.89
N ILE A 111 7.22 14.54 34.62
CA ILE A 111 8.18 14.79 33.52
C ILE A 111 9.15 15.95 33.82
N GLU A 112 8.65 17.10 34.25
CA GLU A 112 9.49 18.29 34.50
C GLU A 112 10.50 18.09 35.64
N GLN A 113 10.09 17.36 36.68
CA GLN A 113 10.99 17.02 37.78
C GLN A 113 12.04 15.99 37.34
N ALA A 114 11.64 15.01 36.52
CA ALA A 114 12.57 14.06 35.93
C ALA A 114 13.63 14.76 35.06
N LYS A 115 13.22 15.69 34.18
CA LYS A 115 14.14 16.51 33.37
C LYS A 115 15.15 17.25 34.25
N LYS A 116 14.68 17.86 35.35
CA LYS A 116 15.54 18.58 36.29
C LYS A 116 16.59 17.66 36.91
N PHE A 117 16.18 16.48 37.40
CA PHE A 117 17.11 15.51 37.99
C PHE A 117 18.11 14.98 36.97
N TYR A 118 17.69 14.60 35.76
CA TYR A 118 18.63 14.17 34.72
C TYR A 118 19.61 15.28 34.33
N SER A 119 19.14 16.53 34.19
CA SER A 119 20.00 17.67 33.84
C SER A 119 21.04 17.95 34.94
N GLU A 120 20.65 17.82 36.21
CA GLU A 120 21.54 17.99 37.37
C GLU A 120 22.56 16.84 37.49
N VAL A 121 22.20 15.64 37.04
CA VAL A 121 23.16 14.54 36.89
C VAL A 121 24.17 14.87 35.79
N LEU A 122 23.71 15.33 34.63
CA LEU A 122 24.59 15.64 33.49
C LEU A 122 25.48 16.87 33.69
N SER A 123 25.09 17.82 34.55
CA SER A 123 25.98 18.95 34.90
C SER A 123 27.23 18.48 35.65
N ASN A 124 27.13 17.38 36.40
CA ASN A 124 28.24 16.79 37.16
C ASN A 124 28.92 15.65 36.39
N GLN A 125 28.15 14.84 35.66
CA GLN A 125 28.59 13.66 34.93
C GLN A 125 28.08 13.72 33.48
N LYS A 126 28.81 14.44 32.63
CA LYS A 126 28.40 14.65 31.22
C LYS A 126 28.24 13.34 30.42
N ASN A 127 28.95 12.29 30.82
CA ASN A 127 28.95 10.96 30.19
C ASN A 127 27.98 9.96 30.84
N ASN A 128 27.08 10.41 31.72
CA ASN A 128 26.13 9.51 32.35
C ASN A 128 25.05 9.06 31.35
N ILE A 129 25.18 7.82 30.86
CA ILE A 129 24.32 7.26 29.81
C ILE A 129 22.85 7.22 30.23
N ASP A 130 22.55 6.82 31.47
CA ASP A 130 21.16 6.72 31.94
C ASP A 130 20.44 8.07 31.94
N ALA A 131 21.15 9.14 32.36
CA ALA A 131 20.59 10.48 32.33
C ALA A 131 20.44 11.03 30.89
N LEU A 132 21.38 10.72 30.00
CA LEU A 132 21.26 11.04 28.57
C LEU A 132 20.05 10.32 27.95
N VAL A 133 19.85 9.04 28.23
CA VAL A 133 18.70 8.25 27.75
C VAL A 133 17.39 8.82 28.31
N GLY A 134 17.37 9.17 29.59
CA GLY A 134 16.22 9.81 30.24
C GLY A 134 15.79 11.09 29.53
N LEU A 135 16.73 12.00 29.23
CA LEU A 135 16.42 13.22 28.48
C LEU A 135 16.05 12.93 27.01
N ALA A 136 16.80 12.05 26.33
CA ALA A 136 16.53 11.72 24.93
C ALA A 136 15.11 11.19 24.73
N THR A 137 14.68 10.27 25.60
CA THR A 137 13.33 9.67 25.56
C THR A 137 12.23 10.69 25.85
N ILE A 138 12.46 11.62 26.79
CA ILE A 138 11.52 12.72 27.08
C ILE A 138 11.38 13.62 25.85
N PHE A 139 12.49 14.10 25.29
CA PHE A 139 12.44 14.99 24.12
C PHE A 139 11.84 14.30 22.88
N GLU A 140 12.08 13.00 22.72
CA GLU A 140 11.46 12.22 21.63
C GLU A 140 9.95 12.12 21.81
N ALA A 141 9.46 11.87 23.03
CA ALA A 141 8.03 11.82 23.35
C ALA A 141 7.33 13.17 23.17
N GLU A 142 8.04 14.29 23.40
CA GLU A 142 7.55 15.65 23.15
C GLU A 142 7.57 16.06 21.67
N GLY A 143 8.09 15.21 20.78
CA GLY A 143 8.23 15.52 19.36
C GLY A 143 9.40 16.47 19.05
N LEU A 144 10.23 16.81 20.03
CA LEU A 144 11.43 17.63 19.87
C LEU A 144 12.60 16.78 19.33
N LEU A 145 12.40 16.25 18.11
CA LEU A 145 13.25 15.23 17.50
C LEU A 145 14.73 15.65 17.36
N VAL A 146 15.00 16.92 17.06
CA VAL A 146 16.38 17.42 16.93
C VAL A 146 17.11 17.42 18.29
N ALA A 147 16.42 17.79 19.37
CA ALA A 147 16.99 17.74 20.71
C ALA A 147 17.27 16.30 21.13
N ALA A 148 16.29 15.40 20.92
CA ALA A 148 16.46 13.97 21.17
C ALA A 148 17.64 13.38 20.39
N ALA A 149 17.78 13.74 19.11
CA ALA A 149 18.90 13.29 18.27
C ALA A 149 20.26 13.69 18.84
N ASN A 150 20.40 14.90 19.40
CA ASN A 150 21.65 15.34 20.01
C ASN A 150 22.02 14.50 21.25
N TYR A 151 21.04 14.17 22.10
CA TYR A 151 21.28 13.31 23.26
C TYR A 151 21.64 11.87 22.86
N TYR A 152 20.96 11.28 21.87
CA TYR A 152 21.34 9.96 21.33
C TYR A 152 22.72 9.97 20.67
N LEU A 153 23.09 11.07 20.00
CA LEU A 153 24.44 11.23 19.46
C LEU A 153 25.50 11.27 20.58
N SER A 154 25.25 12.01 21.67
CA SER A 154 26.14 12.01 22.84
C SER A 154 26.26 10.63 23.49
N ILE A 155 25.17 9.86 23.58
CA ILE A 155 25.22 8.46 24.05
C ILE A 155 26.21 7.65 23.21
N LEU A 156 26.12 7.76 21.88
CA LEU A 156 27.03 7.04 20.96
C LEU A 156 28.46 7.58 20.95
N GLU A 157 28.71 8.80 21.44
CA GLU A 157 30.06 9.32 21.65
C GLU A 157 30.73 8.68 22.87
N TYR A 158 29.97 8.44 23.94
CA TYR A 158 30.47 7.84 25.18
C TYR A 158 30.43 6.30 25.17
N ASP A 159 29.41 5.71 24.55
CA ASP A 159 29.23 4.27 24.36
C ASP A 159 28.93 3.99 22.89
N GLN A 160 29.99 3.76 22.13
CA GLN A 160 29.87 3.49 20.70
C GLN A 160 29.25 2.11 20.37
N SER A 161 28.96 1.30 21.39
CA SER A 161 28.31 -0.02 21.29
C SER A 161 26.83 0.02 21.70
N ASN A 162 26.28 1.20 21.96
CA ASN A 162 24.88 1.36 22.35
C ASN A 162 23.94 1.23 21.15
N TYR A 163 23.49 0.01 20.83
CA TYR A 163 22.60 -0.22 19.69
C TYR A 163 21.27 0.55 19.80
N ASN A 164 20.70 0.64 20.99
CA ASN A 164 19.42 1.34 21.20
C ASN A 164 19.54 2.81 20.80
N ALA A 165 20.60 3.51 21.23
CA ALA A 165 20.83 4.90 20.83
C ALA A 165 21.03 5.04 19.31
N PHE A 166 21.72 4.09 18.67
CA PHE A 166 21.83 4.03 17.21
C PHE A 166 20.47 3.87 16.54
N GLU A 167 19.64 2.93 16.99
CA GLU A 167 18.33 2.66 16.40
C GLU A 167 17.39 3.87 16.53
N HIS A 168 17.30 4.47 17.71
CA HIS A 168 16.51 5.68 17.93
C HIS A 168 17.00 6.84 17.06
N LEU A 169 18.31 7.07 16.99
CA LEU A 169 18.89 8.13 16.16
C LEU A 169 18.63 7.90 14.67
N MET A 170 18.72 6.65 14.19
CA MET A 170 18.35 6.28 12.81
C MET A 170 16.87 6.56 12.52
N ASN A 171 15.97 6.15 13.40
CA ASN A 171 14.53 6.40 13.27
C ASN A 171 14.22 7.90 13.21
N ILE A 172 14.89 8.72 14.03
CA ILE A 172 14.75 10.17 14.02
C ILE A 172 15.26 10.76 12.69
N TYR A 173 16.44 10.36 12.22
CA TYR A 173 16.96 10.84 10.95
C TYR A 173 16.07 10.44 9.75
N GLU A 174 15.46 9.25 9.77
CA GLU A 174 14.49 8.83 8.77
C GLU A 174 13.21 9.67 8.80
N LYS A 175 12.67 9.98 9.98
CA LYS A 175 11.48 10.85 10.13
C LYS A 175 11.74 12.28 9.65
N LEU A 176 12.95 12.77 9.83
CA LEU A 176 13.38 14.11 9.41
C LEU A 176 13.94 14.15 7.98
N ASN A 177 13.92 13.03 7.24
CA ASN A 177 14.53 12.90 5.91
C ASN A 177 16.02 13.34 5.85
N MET A 178 16.76 13.20 6.95
CA MET A 178 18.17 13.59 7.07
C MET A 178 19.11 12.46 6.60
N ASN A 179 18.95 12.02 5.35
CA ASN A 179 19.64 10.85 4.79
C ASN A 179 21.18 10.92 4.92
N ASN A 180 21.77 12.11 4.72
CA ASN A 180 23.22 12.30 4.84
C ASN A 180 23.74 12.03 6.26
N LYS A 181 22.99 12.45 7.29
CA LYS A 181 23.38 12.22 8.70
C LYS A 181 23.26 10.75 9.08
N ALA A 182 22.22 10.07 8.59
CA ALA A 182 22.05 8.63 8.78
C ALA A 182 23.19 7.83 8.13
N GLN A 183 23.58 8.16 6.89
CA GLN A 183 24.73 7.51 6.23
C GLN A 183 26.05 7.76 6.97
N TYR A 184 26.29 8.98 7.45
CA TYR A 184 27.46 9.28 8.29
C TYR A 184 27.46 8.45 9.58
N LEU A 185 26.30 8.36 10.25
CA LEU A 185 26.14 7.59 11.47
C LEU A 185 26.47 6.12 11.25
N ILE A 186 25.89 5.49 10.22
CA ILE A 186 26.16 4.09 9.85
C ILE A 186 27.66 3.86 9.68
N ASN A 187 28.35 4.75 8.96
CA ASN A 187 29.80 4.63 8.75
C ASN A 187 30.63 4.80 10.03
N LYS A 188 30.20 5.67 10.95
CA LYS A 188 30.87 5.92 12.24
C LYS A 188 30.79 4.69 13.15
N VAL A 189 29.65 4.01 13.21
CA VAL A 189 29.39 2.95 14.20
C VAL A 189 29.56 1.52 13.66
N ARG A 190 29.68 1.34 12.34
CA ARG A 190 29.65 0.00 11.70
C ARG A 190 30.62 -1.01 12.31
N SER A 191 31.83 -0.61 12.68
CA SER A 191 32.83 -1.52 13.28
C SER A 191 32.33 -2.15 14.57
N ASN A 192 31.56 -1.40 15.35
CA ASN A 192 31.10 -1.80 16.69
C ASN A 192 29.86 -2.71 16.62
N PHE A 193 29.11 -2.66 15.51
CA PHE A 193 27.88 -3.44 15.31
C PHE A 193 28.00 -4.55 14.27
N THR A 194 29.20 -4.86 13.79
CA THR A 194 29.41 -5.82 12.68
C THR A 194 28.83 -7.21 12.98
N SER A 195 28.82 -7.66 14.25
CA SER A 195 28.28 -8.97 14.65
C SER A 195 26.80 -8.95 15.02
N LEU A 196 26.14 -7.79 14.99
CA LEU A 196 24.78 -7.63 15.48
C LEU A 196 23.77 -7.71 14.32
N PRO A 197 22.88 -8.73 14.25
CA PRO A 197 21.93 -8.86 13.15
C PRO A 197 20.98 -7.67 13.00
N SER A 198 20.51 -7.10 14.13
CA SER A 198 19.58 -5.97 14.13
C SER A 198 20.17 -4.71 13.49
N PHE A 199 21.49 -4.50 13.58
CA PHE A 199 22.19 -3.45 12.85
C PHE A 199 22.11 -3.64 11.35
N HIS A 200 22.45 -4.83 10.86
CA HIS A 200 22.38 -5.11 9.42
C HIS A 200 20.96 -5.02 8.88
N LYS A 201 19.96 -5.50 9.63
CA LYS A 201 18.55 -5.33 9.30
C LYS A 201 18.18 -3.85 9.14
N LYS A 202 18.46 -3.02 10.15
CA LYS A 202 18.11 -1.59 10.14
C LYS A 202 18.79 -0.83 8.99
N VAL A 203 20.07 -1.13 8.71
CA VAL A 203 20.81 -0.52 7.60
C VAL A 203 20.22 -0.94 6.24
N THR A 204 19.80 -2.19 6.09
CA THR A 204 19.14 -2.66 4.87
C THR A 204 17.82 -1.94 4.62
N GLU A 205 16.94 -1.87 5.64
CA GLU A 205 15.64 -1.17 5.54
C GLU A 205 15.82 0.30 5.15
N PHE A 206 16.76 0.99 5.81
CA PHE A 206 17.12 2.37 5.46
C PHE A 206 17.63 2.48 4.02
N SER A 207 18.51 1.58 3.61
CA SER A 207 19.13 1.60 2.27
C SER A 207 18.12 1.31 1.16
N ILE A 208 17.10 0.48 1.40
CA ILE A 208 15.96 0.30 0.49
C ILE A 208 15.21 1.63 0.33
N LYS A 209 14.85 2.27 1.46
CA LYS A 209 14.11 3.54 1.45
C LYS A 209 14.85 4.69 0.75
N THR A 210 16.19 4.73 0.86
CA THR A 210 17.02 5.72 0.16
C THR A 210 17.48 5.27 -1.22
N ASN A 211 16.89 4.20 -1.78
CA ASN A 211 17.22 3.63 -3.08
C ASN A 211 18.73 3.32 -3.27
N SER A 212 19.43 2.99 -2.18
CA SER A 212 20.86 2.65 -2.13
C SER A 212 21.05 1.14 -2.22
N LEU A 213 20.55 0.53 -3.30
CA LEU A 213 20.29 -0.91 -3.38
C LEU A 213 21.53 -1.80 -3.29
N GLY A 214 22.70 -1.34 -3.75
CA GLY A 214 23.96 -2.09 -3.60
C GLY A 214 24.42 -2.19 -2.14
N VAL A 215 24.17 -1.14 -1.34
CA VAL A 215 24.41 -1.17 0.11
C VAL A 215 23.39 -2.09 0.77
N ALA A 216 22.11 -1.97 0.40
CA ALA A 216 21.05 -2.81 0.92
C ALA A 216 21.35 -4.31 0.75
N GLU A 217 21.83 -4.72 -0.43
CA GLU A 217 22.16 -6.13 -0.73
C GLU A 217 23.26 -6.67 0.19
N LYS A 218 24.35 -5.90 0.35
CA LYS A 218 25.46 -6.28 1.21
C LYS A 218 25.01 -6.50 2.66
N TYR A 219 24.24 -5.56 3.21
CA TYR A 219 23.78 -5.65 4.59
C TYR A 219 22.70 -6.73 4.77
N ALA A 220 21.83 -6.96 3.78
CA ALA A 220 20.86 -8.06 3.79
C ALA A 220 21.55 -9.43 3.82
N GLN A 221 22.60 -9.61 3.03
CA GLN A 221 23.41 -10.84 3.03
C GLN A 221 24.11 -11.08 4.37
N ASN A 222 24.68 -10.03 4.98
CA ASN A 222 25.27 -10.11 6.31
C ASN A 222 24.23 -10.46 7.38
N TYR A 223 23.05 -9.85 7.31
CA TYR A 223 21.94 -10.16 8.22
C TYR A 223 21.57 -11.65 8.13
N LEU A 224 21.36 -12.16 6.91
CA LEU A 224 21.06 -13.57 6.67
C LEU A 224 22.17 -14.50 7.17
N MET A 225 23.43 -14.17 6.91
CA MET A 225 24.57 -14.95 7.37
C MET A 225 24.60 -15.07 8.89
N LEU A 226 24.47 -13.94 9.61
CA LEU A 226 24.53 -13.91 11.07
C LEU A 226 23.35 -14.67 11.71
N VAL A 227 22.14 -14.48 11.19
CA VAL A 227 20.95 -15.19 11.70
C VAL A 227 21.10 -16.69 11.51
N LYS A 228 21.56 -17.12 10.33
CA LYS A 228 21.76 -18.54 10.01
C LYS A 228 22.81 -19.21 10.90
N THR A 229 23.89 -18.52 11.24
CA THR A 229 24.99 -19.10 12.05
C THR A 229 24.75 -19.00 13.55
N THR A 230 24.09 -17.94 14.01
CA THR A 230 24.09 -17.57 15.44
C THR A 230 22.74 -17.81 16.13
N TYR A 231 21.62 -17.69 15.41
CA TYR A 231 20.28 -17.63 16.03
C TYR A 231 19.36 -18.82 15.73
N LYS A 232 19.89 -19.90 15.12
CA LYS A 232 19.24 -21.22 14.94
C LYS A 232 17.74 -21.10 14.61
N ASP A 233 17.45 -20.50 13.45
CA ASP A 233 16.14 -20.27 12.83
C ASP A 233 15.34 -19.05 13.32
N LEU A 234 15.63 -18.47 14.49
CA LEU A 234 14.95 -17.26 14.95
C LEU A 234 15.30 -16.05 14.06
N GLY A 235 14.31 -15.57 13.28
CA GLY A 235 14.48 -14.45 12.35
C GLY A 235 15.00 -14.84 10.96
N LEU A 236 15.19 -16.14 10.68
CA LEU A 236 15.73 -16.61 9.38
C LEU A 236 14.79 -16.28 8.22
N VAL A 237 13.49 -16.42 8.45
CA VAL A 237 12.43 -16.07 7.49
C VAL A 237 12.49 -14.58 7.14
N ASP A 238 12.60 -13.71 8.16
CA ASP A 238 12.67 -12.26 7.96
C ASP A 238 13.95 -11.86 7.20
N ALA A 239 15.08 -12.53 7.47
CA ALA A 239 16.32 -12.29 6.73
C ALA A 239 16.24 -12.68 5.25
N TYR A 240 15.63 -13.84 4.93
CA TYR A 240 15.36 -14.20 3.54
C TYR A 240 14.37 -13.23 2.89
N ARG A 241 13.27 -12.88 3.57
CA ARG A 241 12.27 -11.93 3.08
C ARG A 241 12.90 -10.58 2.75
N LEU A 242 13.73 -10.05 3.64
CA LEU A 242 14.39 -8.76 3.44
C LEU A 242 15.39 -8.79 2.29
N LEU A 243 16.17 -9.87 2.13
CA LEU A 243 17.06 -10.06 0.98
C LEU A 243 16.27 -10.17 -0.34
N ALA A 244 15.16 -10.90 -0.33
CA ALA A 244 14.28 -10.99 -1.49
C ALA A 244 13.69 -9.63 -1.88
N LEU A 245 13.27 -8.81 -0.91
CA LEU A 245 12.84 -7.44 -1.16
C LEU A 245 13.94 -6.62 -1.83
N VAL A 246 15.19 -6.70 -1.35
CA VAL A 246 16.31 -6.01 -2.02
C VAL A 246 16.44 -6.45 -3.48
N TYR A 247 16.40 -7.75 -3.75
CA TYR A 247 16.47 -8.27 -5.12
C TYR A 247 15.30 -7.82 -5.98
N LEU A 248 14.10 -7.77 -5.41
CA LEU A 248 12.91 -7.24 -6.07
C LEU A 248 13.05 -5.75 -6.45
N TYR A 249 13.54 -4.91 -5.54
CA TYR A 249 13.84 -3.49 -5.83
C TYR A 249 14.95 -3.31 -6.87
N GLN A 250 15.89 -4.26 -6.94
CA GLN A 250 16.93 -4.30 -7.98
C GLN A 250 16.44 -4.92 -9.30
N SER A 251 15.18 -5.36 -9.38
CA SER A 251 14.62 -6.12 -10.49
C SER A 251 15.34 -7.44 -10.81
N LYS A 252 16.05 -8.02 -9.83
CA LYS A 252 16.66 -9.35 -9.91
C LYS A 252 15.65 -10.42 -9.52
N TYR A 253 14.66 -10.65 -10.38
CA TYR A 253 13.50 -11.49 -10.06
C TYR A 253 13.85 -12.98 -9.87
N GLU A 254 14.85 -13.50 -10.59
CA GLU A 254 15.35 -14.86 -10.42
C GLU A 254 15.94 -15.07 -9.02
N ASP A 255 16.82 -14.16 -8.59
CA ASP A 255 17.45 -14.21 -7.27
C ASP A 255 16.41 -14.06 -6.15
N ALA A 256 15.45 -13.14 -6.33
CA ALA A 256 14.32 -12.99 -5.41
C ALA A 256 13.53 -14.29 -5.27
N SER A 257 13.16 -14.92 -6.39
CA SER A 257 12.39 -16.18 -6.38
C SER A 257 13.14 -17.30 -5.66
N ALA A 258 14.46 -17.42 -5.87
CA ALA A 258 15.29 -18.44 -5.25
C ALA A 258 15.41 -18.24 -3.73
N VAL A 259 15.51 -16.99 -3.27
CA VAL A 259 15.54 -16.65 -1.84
C VAL A 259 14.18 -16.87 -1.19
N LEU A 260 13.09 -16.50 -1.84
CA LEU A 260 11.72 -16.68 -1.34
C LEU A 260 11.35 -18.15 -1.19
N GLN A 261 11.79 -19.02 -2.10
CA GLN A 261 11.63 -20.48 -1.95
C GLN A 261 12.33 -21.00 -0.68
N LYS A 262 13.51 -20.47 -0.35
CA LYS A 262 14.20 -20.83 0.91
C LYS A 262 13.46 -20.32 2.13
N ALA A 263 12.87 -19.12 2.05
CA ALA A 263 12.02 -18.58 3.11
C ALA A 263 10.81 -19.49 3.36
N LEU A 264 10.12 -19.90 2.29
CA LEU A 264 8.94 -20.76 2.33
C LEU A 264 9.24 -22.21 2.78
N PHE A 265 10.48 -22.66 2.64
CA PHE A 265 10.90 -23.95 3.23
C PHE A 265 10.93 -23.89 4.76
N VAL A 266 11.22 -22.72 5.34
CA VAL A 266 11.25 -22.48 6.79
C VAL A 266 9.87 -22.14 7.33
N ASP A 267 9.12 -21.29 6.62
CA ASP A 267 7.76 -20.87 6.99
C ASP A 267 6.81 -21.02 5.80
N GLN A 268 6.02 -22.10 5.84
CA GLN A 268 5.01 -22.41 4.83
C GLN A 268 3.71 -21.61 5.02
N ASP A 269 3.55 -20.91 6.14
CA ASP A 269 2.31 -20.25 6.54
C ASP A 269 2.35 -18.72 6.37
N SER A 270 3.19 -18.22 5.46
CA SER A 270 3.26 -16.79 5.13
C SER A 270 2.63 -16.42 3.78
N ALA A 271 1.49 -15.74 3.86
CA ALA A 271 0.81 -15.19 2.67
C ALA A 271 1.65 -14.12 1.94
N GLU A 272 2.41 -13.31 2.67
CA GLU A 272 3.30 -12.29 2.09
C GLU A 272 4.41 -12.94 1.25
N LEU A 273 5.03 -14.02 1.75
CA LEU A 273 6.09 -14.71 1.00
C LEU A 273 5.57 -15.34 -0.28
N TYR A 274 4.40 -15.96 -0.24
CA TYR A 274 3.73 -16.47 -1.44
C TYR A 274 3.38 -15.34 -2.42
N TYR A 275 2.93 -14.19 -1.92
CA TYR A 275 2.69 -13.03 -2.76
C TYR A 275 3.98 -12.53 -3.45
N LEU A 276 5.06 -12.31 -2.69
CA LEU A 276 6.34 -11.85 -3.25
C LEU A 276 6.92 -12.86 -4.25
N LEU A 277 6.74 -14.16 -4.00
CA LEU A 277 7.18 -15.21 -4.92
C LEU A 277 6.31 -15.22 -6.19
N GLY A 278 5.01 -15.07 -6.02
CA GLY A 278 4.06 -14.88 -7.11
C GLY A 278 4.43 -13.69 -7.98
N TYR A 279 4.66 -12.53 -7.38
CA TYR A 279 5.09 -11.31 -8.06
C TYR A 279 6.42 -11.49 -8.78
N SER A 280 7.41 -12.14 -8.16
CA SER A 280 8.68 -12.49 -8.81
C SER A 280 8.44 -13.30 -10.10
N TYR A 281 7.59 -14.33 -10.02
CA TYR A 281 7.25 -15.14 -11.18
C TYR A 281 6.46 -14.38 -12.26
N LEU A 282 5.62 -13.41 -11.88
CA LEU A 282 4.97 -12.54 -12.86
C LEU A 282 5.97 -11.74 -13.67
N LYS A 283 6.95 -11.14 -12.99
CA LYS A 283 7.99 -10.34 -13.66
C LYS A 283 8.94 -11.20 -14.50
N LEU A 284 9.08 -12.49 -14.18
CA LEU A 284 9.77 -13.49 -15.01
C LEU A 284 8.93 -14.02 -16.18
N GLY A 285 7.62 -13.73 -16.23
CA GLY A 285 6.69 -14.31 -17.19
C GLY A 285 6.31 -15.78 -16.92
N GLU A 286 6.71 -16.35 -15.77
CA GLU A 286 6.40 -17.73 -15.37
C GLU A 286 5.00 -17.84 -14.75
N VAL A 287 3.96 -17.51 -15.51
CA VAL A 287 2.66 -17.19 -14.88
C VAL A 287 1.96 -18.37 -14.23
N SER A 288 2.09 -19.61 -14.74
CA SER A 288 1.52 -20.78 -14.04
C SER A 288 2.04 -20.88 -12.60
N LYS A 289 3.33 -20.57 -12.36
CA LYS A 289 3.90 -20.54 -11.01
C LYS A 289 3.43 -19.31 -10.24
N ALA A 290 3.30 -18.17 -10.90
CA ALA A 290 2.78 -16.96 -10.27
C ALA A 290 1.36 -17.15 -9.73
N VAL A 291 0.44 -17.64 -10.58
CA VAL A 291 -0.96 -17.94 -10.24
C VAL A 291 -1.02 -18.89 -9.06
N LEU A 292 -0.28 -20.00 -9.11
CA LEU A 292 -0.23 -20.97 -8.01
C LEU A 292 0.15 -20.33 -6.67
N ASN A 293 1.17 -19.47 -6.66
CA ASN A 293 1.62 -18.82 -5.42
C ASN A 293 0.67 -17.71 -4.98
N LEU A 294 0.10 -16.93 -5.90
CA LEU A 294 -0.89 -15.90 -5.59
C LEU A 294 -2.21 -16.51 -5.07
N GLU A 295 -2.62 -17.67 -5.58
CA GLU A 295 -3.75 -18.44 -5.05
C GLU A 295 -3.49 -18.91 -3.63
N ARG A 296 -2.27 -19.37 -3.32
CA ARG A 296 -1.88 -19.71 -1.95
C ARG A 296 -1.98 -18.48 -1.04
N ALA A 297 -1.38 -17.35 -1.44
CA ALA A 297 -1.46 -16.09 -0.69
C ALA A 297 -2.92 -15.67 -0.42
N LYS A 298 -3.77 -15.69 -1.45
CA LYS A 298 -5.21 -15.42 -1.35
C LYS A 298 -5.92 -16.38 -0.39
N ASN A 299 -5.69 -17.68 -0.51
CA ASN A 299 -6.39 -18.69 0.28
C ASN A 299 -6.07 -18.63 1.77
N MET A 300 -4.86 -18.19 2.12
CA MET A 300 -4.43 -17.99 3.50
C MET A 300 -5.04 -16.74 4.13
N LYS A 301 -5.32 -15.72 3.32
CA LYS A 301 -5.91 -14.45 3.74
C LYS A 301 -7.07 -14.06 2.83
N LYS A 302 -8.17 -14.80 2.95
CA LYS A 302 -9.36 -14.68 2.08
C LYS A 302 -10.00 -13.29 2.09
N ASP A 303 -9.87 -12.58 3.20
CA ASP A 303 -10.45 -11.24 3.38
C ASP A 303 -9.58 -10.13 2.78
N LEU A 304 -8.35 -10.43 2.33
CA LEU A 304 -7.46 -9.44 1.73
C LEU A 304 -7.72 -9.31 0.24
N GLU A 305 -8.47 -8.28 -0.15
CA GLU A 305 -8.77 -7.99 -1.55
C GLU A 305 -7.51 -7.81 -2.42
N PHE A 306 -6.45 -7.25 -1.84
CA PHE A 306 -5.21 -7.01 -2.56
C PHE A 306 -4.66 -8.28 -3.23
N TYR A 307 -4.73 -9.44 -2.56
CA TYR A 307 -4.30 -10.69 -3.17
C TYR A 307 -5.25 -11.20 -4.25
N ASN A 308 -6.53 -10.84 -4.19
CA ASN A 308 -7.45 -11.06 -5.31
C ASN A 308 -7.01 -10.22 -6.51
N ILE A 309 -6.79 -8.91 -6.34
CA ILE A 309 -6.34 -8.03 -7.43
C ILE A 309 -5.00 -8.51 -7.99
N ALA A 310 -4.03 -8.85 -7.15
CA ALA A 310 -2.74 -9.38 -7.59
C ALA A 310 -2.89 -10.66 -8.43
N LEU A 311 -3.76 -11.58 -7.99
CA LEU A 311 -4.10 -12.77 -8.74
C LEU A 311 -4.85 -12.43 -10.03
N GLU A 312 -5.77 -11.48 -10.03
CA GLU A 312 -6.50 -11.07 -11.23
C GLU A 312 -5.55 -10.50 -12.28
N GLU A 313 -4.67 -9.58 -11.87
CA GLU A 313 -3.68 -8.96 -12.74
C GLU A 313 -2.62 -9.93 -13.26
N SER A 314 -2.33 -11.01 -12.51
CA SER A 314 -1.44 -12.07 -13.00
C SER A 314 -1.87 -12.63 -14.36
N PHE A 315 -3.17 -12.67 -14.63
CA PHE A 315 -3.71 -13.21 -15.87
C PHE A 315 -3.60 -12.24 -17.06
N PHE A 316 -3.33 -10.95 -16.80
CA PHE A 316 -3.36 -9.90 -17.83
C PHE A 316 -1.97 -9.34 -18.19
N VAL A 317 -0.91 -9.69 -17.48
CA VAL A 317 0.46 -9.25 -17.80
C VAL A 317 0.83 -9.66 -19.24
N SER A 318 1.12 -8.66 -20.08
CA SER A 318 1.01 -8.67 -21.54
C SER A 318 2.19 -9.30 -22.30
N ASN A 319 2.79 -10.36 -21.74
CA ASN A 319 3.43 -11.42 -22.51
C ASN A 319 2.56 -12.69 -22.63
N PHE A 320 1.30 -12.64 -22.17
CA PHE A 320 0.33 -13.67 -22.50
C PHE A 320 -0.16 -13.60 -23.94
N ARG A 321 -0.35 -12.43 -24.55
CA ARG A 321 -0.91 -12.40 -25.91
C ARG A 321 -0.08 -13.17 -26.95
N SER A 322 1.24 -13.24 -26.78
CA SER A 322 2.15 -14.05 -27.62
C SER A 322 2.39 -15.48 -27.10
N SER A 323 2.23 -15.74 -25.78
CA SER A 323 2.36 -17.08 -25.18
C SER A 323 1.03 -17.84 -25.02
N LEU A 324 -0.12 -17.21 -25.33
CA LEU A 324 -1.48 -17.75 -25.33
C LEU A 324 -1.60 -19.02 -26.18
N GLN A 325 -0.77 -19.18 -27.21
CA GLN A 325 -0.69 -20.41 -28.02
C GLN A 325 -0.04 -21.59 -27.27
N LYS A 326 0.79 -21.37 -26.24
CA LYS A 326 1.58 -22.42 -25.57
C LYS A 326 0.93 -22.99 -24.29
N SER A 327 -0.12 -22.37 -23.73
CA SER A 327 -0.77 -22.84 -22.48
C SER A 327 -2.30 -22.81 -22.55
N ILE A 328 -2.87 -23.34 -23.63
CA ILE A 328 -4.32 -23.36 -23.89
C ILE A 328 -5.13 -23.92 -22.71
N GLY A 329 -4.65 -25.01 -22.07
CA GLY A 329 -5.35 -25.65 -20.95
C GLY A 329 -5.52 -24.73 -19.74
N THR A 330 -4.46 -24.02 -19.34
CA THR A 330 -4.48 -23.07 -18.21
C THR A 330 -5.42 -21.90 -18.49
N ASN A 331 -5.39 -21.36 -19.72
CA ASN A 331 -6.23 -20.22 -20.12
C ASN A 331 -7.72 -20.56 -20.08
N ILE A 332 -8.09 -21.78 -20.50
CA ILE A 332 -9.47 -22.27 -20.43
C ILE A 332 -9.95 -22.33 -18.99
N GLU A 333 -9.15 -22.85 -18.06
CA GLU A 333 -9.53 -22.97 -16.66
C GLU A 333 -9.73 -21.59 -16.00
N ILE A 334 -8.79 -20.68 -16.24
CA ILE A 334 -8.88 -19.30 -15.74
C ILE A 334 -10.09 -18.57 -16.32
N SER A 335 -10.29 -18.66 -17.64
CA SER A 335 -11.44 -18.05 -18.32
C SER A 335 -12.77 -18.56 -17.77
N LYS A 336 -12.91 -19.88 -17.56
CA LYS A 336 -14.10 -20.49 -16.94
C LYS A 336 -14.36 -19.99 -15.52
N ARG A 337 -13.30 -19.74 -14.73
CA ARG A 337 -13.45 -19.18 -13.38
C ARG A 337 -14.08 -17.79 -13.44
N TYR A 338 -13.60 -16.91 -14.32
CA TYR A 338 -14.17 -15.58 -14.50
C TYR A 338 -15.60 -15.63 -15.07
N GLU A 339 -15.86 -16.53 -16.02
CA GLU A 339 -17.21 -16.76 -16.53
C GLU A 339 -18.18 -17.11 -15.39
N ASN A 340 -17.81 -18.02 -14.49
CA ASN A 340 -18.64 -18.41 -13.35
C ASN A 340 -18.91 -17.24 -12.39
N GLU A 341 -17.91 -16.42 -12.08
CA GLU A 341 -18.11 -15.20 -11.28
C GLU A 341 -19.01 -14.19 -12.00
N GLY A 342 -18.87 -14.06 -13.33
CA GLY A 342 -19.76 -13.28 -14.18
C GLY A 342 -21.22 -13.76 -14.13
N VAL A 343 -21.46 -15.07 -14.22
CA VAL A 343 -22.80 -15.68 -14.07
C VAL A 343 -23.38 -15.35 -12.70
N LYS A 344 -22.58 -15.49 -11.63
CA LYS A 344 -23.03 -15.22 -10.26
C LYS A 344 -23.38 -13.75 -10.07
N ALA A 345 -22.53 -12.84 -10.56
CA ALA A 345 -22.79 -11.40 -10.52
C ALA A 345 -24.05 -11.02 -11.30
N PHE A 346 -24.25 -11.61 -12.48
CA PHE A 346 -25.44 -11.35 -13.29
C PHE A 346 -26.73 -11.82 -12.60
N LYS A 347 -26.71 -13.02 -11.98
CA LYS A 347 -27.83 -13.52 -11.17
C LYS A 347 -28.18 -12.61 -9.99
N ASN A 348 -27.19 -11.92 -9.44
CA ASN A 348 -27.35 -10.96 -8.36
C ASN A 348 -27.63 -9.52 -8.85
N LEU A 349 -27.89 -9.33 -10.15
CA LEU A 349 -28.13 -8.03 -10.79
C LEU A 349 -26.98 -7.02 -10.62
N SER A 350 -25.77 -7.50 -10.32
CA SER A 350 -24.55 -6.68 -10.24
C SER A 350 -23.94 -6.55 -11.64
N LEU A 351 -24.58 -5.76 -12.51
CA LEU A 351 -24.28 -5.71 -13.95
C LEU A 351 -22.84 -5.30 -14.26
N ASP A 352 -22.29 -4.29 -13.60
CA ASP A 352 -20.91 -3.84 -13.82
C ASP A 352 -19.90 -4.96 -13.51
N ARG A 353 -20.10 -5.67 -12.39
CA ARG A 353 -19.28 -6.82 -12.02
C ARG A 353 -19.46 -8.00 -12.99
N ALA A 354 -20.69 -8.20 -13.49
CA ALA A 354 -20.95 -9.25 -14.47
C ALA A 354 -20.19 -8.96 -15.78
N ILE A 355 -20.33 -7.76 -16.34
CA ILE A 355 -19.60 -7.34 -17.55
C ILE A 355 -18.09 -7.43 -17.30
N PHE A 356 -17.61 -6.94 -16.16
CA PHE A 356 -16.18 -6.94 -15.84
C PHE A 356 -15.60 -8.36 -15.86
N ASN A 357 -16.25 -9.31 -15.18
CA ASN A 357 -15.79 -10.69 -15.11
C ASN A 357 -15.95 -11.42 -16.46
N VAL A 358 -17.04 -11.18 -17.18
CA VAL A 358 -17.25 -11.83 -18.48
C VAL A 358 -16.28 -11.31 -19.53
N LYS A 359 -16.03 -9.99 -19.59
CA LYS A 359 -14.97 -9.43 -20.43
C LYS A 359 -13.60 -9.99 -20.07
N ASN A 360 -13.28 -10.14 -18.78
CA ASN A 360 -12.04 -10.81 -18.35
C ASN A 360 -11.95 -12.25 -18.89
N ALA A 361 -13.03 -13.02 -18.83
CA ALA A 361 -13.05 -14.38 -19.36
C ALA A 361 -12.72 -14.42 -20.86
N ILE A 362 -13.27 -13.49 -21.63
CA ILE A 362 -13.06 -13.36 -23.08
C ILE A 362 -11.65 -12.84 -23.39
N ASP A 363 -11.15 -11.86 -22.64
CA ASP A 363 -9.79 -11.31 -22.82
C ASP A 363 -8.71 -12.38 -22.58
N ILE A 364 -8.93 -13.28 -21.63
CA ILE A 364 -8.02 -14.38 -21.29
C ILE A 364 -8.13 -15.55 -22.28
N TYR A 365 -9.33 -15.87 -22.74
CA TYR A 365 -9.57 -16.92 -23.72
C TYR A 365 -10.63 -16.45 -24.73
N PRO A 366 -10.21 -15.85 -25.86
CA PRO A 366 -11.13 -15.26 -26.84
C PRO A 366 -12.14 -16.24 -27.45
N ASP A 367 -11.81 -17.54 -27.41
CA ASP A 367 -12.62 -18.67 -27.87
C ASP A 367 -13.62 -19.18 -26.81
N ASN A 368 -13.77 -18.50 -25.67
CA ASN A 368 -14.81 -18.84 -24.70
C ASN A 368 -16.20 -18.41 -25.22
N ASP A 369 -16.79 -19.27 -26.06
CA ASP A 369 -18.11 -19.01 -26.67
C ASP A 369 -19.21 -18.83 -25.62
N SER A 370 -19.15 -19.56 -24.50
CA SER A 370 -20.12 -19.47 -23.41
C SER A 370 -20.06 -18.12 -22.68
N ALA A 371 -18.86 -17.63 -22.38
CA ALA A 371 -18.67 -16.30 -21.79
C ALA A 371 -19.15 -15.20 -22.74
N ARG A 372 -18.83 -15.30 -24.04
CA ARG A 372 -19.29 -14.33 -25.04
C ARG A 372 -20.81 -14.34 -25.19
N PHE A 373 -21.44 -15.52 -25.16
CA PHE A 373 -22.89 -15.64 -25.18
C PHE A 373 -23.53 -15.04 -23.91
N LEU A 374 -22.90 -15.18 -22.75
CA LEU A 374 -23.34 -14.53 -21.52
C LEU A 374 -23.23 -13.00 -21.63
N LEU A 375 -22.16 -12.47 -22.23
CA LEU A 375 -22.00 -11.03 -22.45
C LEU A 375 -23.14 -10.48 -23.32
N ALA A 376 -23.49 -11.17 -24.40
CA ALA A 376 -24.61 -10.80 -25.26
C ALA A 376 -25.94 -10.73 -24.49
N LYS A 377 -26.19 -11.69 -23.58
CA LYS A 377 -27.39 -11.69 -22.74
C LYS A 377 -27.42 -10.51 -21.76
N ILE A 378 -26.26 -10.15 -21.19
CA ILE A 378 -26.15 -9.01 -20.30
C ILE A 378 -26.44 -7.71 -21.06
N TYR A 379 -25.85 -7.52 -22.24
CA TYR A 379 -26.14 -6.36 -23.09
C TYR A 379 -27.60 -6.28 -23.51
N LYS A 380 -28.20 -7.41 -23.89
CA LYS A 380 -29.64 -7.47 -24.20
C LYS A 380 -30.50 -7.06 -23.01
N PHE A 381 -30.14 -7.52 -21.80
CA PHE A 381 -30.83 -7.13 -20.57
C PHE A 381 -30.72 -5.62 -20.30
N MET A 382 -29.59 -5.02 -20.65
CA MET A 382 -29.35 -3.56 -20.56
C MET A 382 -29.99 -2.75 -21.70
N LYS A 383 -30.65 -3.41 -22.66
CA LYS A 383 -31.21 -2.81 -23.89
C LYS A 383 -30.14 -2.21 -24.82
N LEU A 384 -28.94 -2.78 -24.79
CA LEU A 384 -27.83 -2.48 -25.69
C LEU A 384 -27.83 -3.54 -26.81
N ASP A 385 -28.83 -3.45 -27.68
CA ASP A 385 -29.16 -4.49 -28.66
C ASP A 385 -28.08 -4.63 -29.75
N MET A 386 -27.41 -3.54 -30.15
CA MET A 386 -26.29 -3.61 -31.10
C MET A 386 -25.08 -4.28 -30.47
N MET A 387 -24.76 -3.99 -29.21
CA MET A 387 -23.67 -4.68 -28.51
C MET A 387 -23.96 -6.17 -28.37
N ALA A 388 -25.20 -6.53 -28.03
CA ALA A 388 -25.61 -7.93 -27.97
C ALA A 388 -25.47 -8.61 -29.33
N TYR A 389 -25.84 -7.91 -30.41
CA TYR A 389 -25.70 -8.40 -31.77
C TYR A 389 -24.24 -8.66 -32.15
N GLU A 390 -23.31 -7.76 -31.81
CA GLU A 390 -21.89 -7.92 -32.12
C GLU A 390 -21.31 -9.21 -31.56
N GLU A 391 -21.57 -9.47 -30.28
CA GLU A 391 -21.08 -10.67 -29.60
C GLU A 391 -21.67 -11.94 -30.22
N LEU A 392 -22.96 -11.91 -30.60
CA LEU A 392 -23.62 -13.04 -31.26
C LEU A 392 -23.18 -13.22 -32.71
N TYR A 393 -22.98 -12.13 -33.44
CA TYR A 393 -22.48 -12.14 -34.81
C TYR A 393 -21.09 -12.78 -34.86
N TYR A 394 -20.21 -12.46 -33.91
CA TYR A 394 -18.92 -13.13 -33.79
C TYR A 394 -19.09 -14.66 -33.63
N LEU A 395 -19.99 -15.09 -32.75
CA LEU A 395 -20.25 -16.51 -32.50
C LEU A 395 -20.85 -17.25 -33.71
N VAL A 396 -21.81 -16.63 -34.40
CA VAL A 396 -22.52 -17.25 -35.52
C VAL A 396 -21.70 -17.17 -36.80
N GLU A 397 -21.17 -16.00 -37.14
CA GLU A 397 -20.53 -15.78 -38.45
C GLU A 397 -19.05 -16.08 -38.46
N GLN A 398 -18.31 -15.76 -37.39
CA GLN A 398 -16.87 -15.99 -37.36
C GLN A 398 -16.52 -17.36 -36.77
N ARG A 399 -17.15 -17.73 -35.65
CA ARG A 399 -16.93 -19.02 -34.98
C ARG A 399 -17.78 -20.16 -35.53
N LYS A 400 -18.77 -19.87 -36.40
CA LYS A 400 -19.68 -20.86 -37.01
C LYS A 400 -20.35 -21.76 -35.97
N SER A 401 -20.81 -21.14 -34.87
CA SER A 401 -21.49 -21.86 -33.78
C SER A 401 -22.68 -22.67 -34.29
N THR A 402 -22.81 -23.89 -33.78
CA THR A 402 -23.94 -24.80 -34.05
C THR A 402 -24.89 -24.93 -32.86
N ASP A 403 -24.65 -24.18 -31.77
CA ASP A 403 -25.53 -24.20 -30.61
C ASP A 403 -26.85 -23.50 -30.95
N THR A 404 -27.93 -24.29 -31.00
CA THR A 404 -29.30 -23.83 -31.24
C THR A 404 -29.71 -22.65 -30.37
N LYS A 405 -29.29 -22.59 -29.10
CA LYS A 405 -29.64 -21.48 -28.20
C LYS A 405 -28.98 -20.17 -28.62
N ILE A 406 -27.76 -20.23 -29.16
CA ILE A 406 -27.04 -19.06 -29.67
C ILE A 406 -27.70 -18.59 -30.97
N LEU A 407 -28.04 -19.52 -31.86
CA LEU A 407 -28.69 -19.22 -33.14
C LEU A 407 -30.08 -18.60 -32.94
N ASP A 408 -30.92 -19.19 -32.09
CA ASP A 408 -32.25 -18.66 -31.77
C ASP A 408 -32.17 -17.25 -31.17
N PHE A 409 -31.21 -17.03 -30.25
CA PHE A 409 -31.02 -15.73 -29.63
C PHE A 409 -30.44 -14.70 -30.60
N TYR A 410 -29.55 -15.10 -31.49
CA TYR A 410 -29.04 -14.28 -32.58
C TYR A 410 -30.18 -13.82 -33.48
N ASP A 411 -31.09 -14.71 -33.90
CA ASP A 411 -32.22 -14.34 -34.75
C ASP A 411 -33.15 -13.31 -34.09
N ILE A 412 -33.41 -13.46 -32.79
CA ILE A 412 -34.20 -12.49 -32.01
C ILE A 412 -33.51 -11.13 -32.00
N VAL A 413 -32.23 -11.07 -31.60
CA VAL A 413 -31.50 -9.81 -31.50
C VAL A 413 -31.30 -9.18 -32.89
N ALA A 414 -30.99 -9.99 -33.91
CA ALA A 414 -30.84 -9.56 -35.29
C ALA A 414 -32.15 -9.02 -35.88
N PHE A 415 -33.31 -9.50 -35.43
CA PHE A 415 -34.59 -8.92 -35.80
C PHE A 415 -34.79 -7.54 -35.15
N ASP A 416 -34.54 -7.42 -33.85
CA ASP A 416 -34.74 -6.20 -33.07
C ASP A 416 -33.91 -5.03 -33.62
N ILE A 417 -32.65 -5.27 -33.96
CA ILE A 417 -31.75 -4.22 -34.46
C ILE A 417 -32.06 -3.76 -35.89
N ARG A 418 -32.90 -4.45 -36.68
CA ARG A 418 -33.20 -4.02 -38.08
C ARG A 418 -33.77 -2.61 -38.16
N SER A 419 -34.45 -2.18 -37.11
CA SER A 419 -35.05 -0.85 -36.98
C SER A 419 -34.14 0.18 -36.31
N SER A 420 -32.96 -0.25 -35.83
CA SER A 420 -32.02 0.63 -35.12
C SER A 420 -31.51 1.75 -36.03
N LEU A 421 -31.03 2.83 -35.40
CA LEU A 421 -30.41 3.94 -36.12
C LEU A 421 -29.25 3.46 -37.01
N PHE A 422 -28.52 2.45 -36.56
CA PHE A 422 -27.35 1.92 -37.25
C PHE A 422 -27.70 1.43 -38.67
N PHE A 423 -28.71 0.56 -38.78
CA PHE A 423 -29.15 0.04 -40.08
C PHE A 423 -29.87 1.09 -40.94
N ARG A 424 -30.67 1.98 -40.32
CA ARG A 424 -31.38 3.04 -41.06
C ARG A 424 -30.44 4.02 -41.76
N TYR A 425 -29.27 4.29 -41.18
CA TYR A 425 -28.28 5.21 -41.75
C TYR A 425 -27.27 4.53 -42.70
N GLY A 426 -27.50 3.27 -43.05
CA GLY A 426 -26.80 2.57 -44.12
C GLY A 426 -25.57 1.78 -43.68
N TYR A 427 -25.33 1.65 -42.38
CA TYR A 427 -24.34 0.71 -41.86
C TYR A 427 -24.94 -0.69 -41.87
N LYS A 428 -24.28 -1.62 -42.56
CA LYS A 428 -24.84 -2.95 -42.86
C LYS A 428 -23.94 -4.09 -42.42
N THR A 429 -22.69 -3.79 -42.04
CA THR A 429 -21.67 -4.80 -41.76
C THR A 429 -20.95 -4.52 -40.45
N ILE A 430 -20.34 -5.56 -39.88
CA ILE A 430 -19.43 -5.41 -38.75
C ILE A 430 -18.22 -4.51 -39.09
N SER A 431 -17.82 -4.45 -40.37
CA SER A 431 -16.77 -3.54 -40.82
C SER A 431 -17.19 -2.08 -40.72
N ASP A 432 -18.46 -1.77 -40.95
CA ASP A 432 -19.00 -0.42 -40.79
C ASP A 432 -19.04 0.01 -39.32
N LEU A 433 -19.32 -0.94 -38.43
CA LEU A 433 -19.24 -0.74 -37.00
C LEU A 433 -17.79 -0.51 -36.53
N ASN A 434 -16.83 -1.30 -37.02
CA ASN A 434 -15.41 -1.11 -36.69
C ASN A 434 -14.92 0.30 -37.08
N LYS A 435 -15.40 0.86 -38.19
CA LYS A 435 -15.10 2.27 -38.55
C LYS A 435 -15.65 3.27 -37.55
N LEU A 436 -16.77 2.99 -36.88
CA LEU A 436 -17.28 3.85 -35.81
C LEU A 436 -16.36 3.81 -34.59
N TYR A 437 -15.80 2.65 -34.25
CA TYR A 437 -14.79 2.50 -33.21
C TYR A 437 -13.49 3.25 -33.55
N ASP A 438 -12.96 3.06 -34.77
CA ASP A 438 -11.73 3.73 -35.22
C ASP A 438 -11.84 5.27 -35.21
N ASN A 439 -13.06 5.79 -35.41
CA ASN A 439 -13.36 7.21 -35.39
C ASN A 439 -13.89 7.71 -34.03
N GLN A 440 -13.78 6.92 -32.96
CA GLN A 440 -14.20 7.37 -31.63
C GLN A 440 -13.35 8.55 -31.14
N THR A 441 -14.03 9.52 -30.53
CA THR A 441 -13.36 10.70 -29.96
C THR A 441 -13.06 10.46 -28.49
N VAL A 442 -11.99 9.71 -28.23
CA VAL A 442 -11.57 9.33 -26.87
C VAL A 442 -10.73 10.40 -26.20
N TYR A 443 -10.80 10.49 -24.87
CA TYR A 443 -9.85 11.24 -24.05
C TYR A 443 -8.56 10.44 -23.84
N LYS A 444 -7.43 10.98 -24.28
CA LYS A 444 -6.12 10.36 -24.05
C LYS A 444 -5.62 10.70 -22.66
N ILE A 445 -5.47 9.68 -21.82
CA ILE A 445 -5.20 9.84 -20.38
C ILE A 445 -3.93 9.09 -20.00
N GLY A 446 -3.03 9.74 -19.25
CA GLY A 446 -1.90 9.07 -18.60
C GLY A 446 -2.19 8.81 -17.11
N ILE A 447 -1.72 7.70 -16.56
CA ILE A 447 -1.86 7.33 -15.14
C ILE A 447 -0.48 7.15 -14.52
N PHE A 448 -0.18 7.87 -13.43
CA PHE A 448 1.14 7.87 -12.78
C PHE A 448 1.05 7.94 -11.25
N THR A 449 2.13 7.58 -10.55
CA THR A 449 2.27 7.75 -9.10
C THR A 449 3.69 8.13 -8.70
N GLN A 450 3.88 8.90 -7.63
CA GLN A 450 5.20 9.27 -7.09
C GLN A 450 5.53 8.53 -5.78
N ASN A 451 4.55 7.84 -5.20
CA ASN A 451 4.70 7.17 -3.92
C ASN A 451 4.81 5.67 -4.14
N GLU A 452 5.54 4.98 -3.29
CA GLU A 452 5.44 3.53 -3.16
C GLU A 452 4.56 3.16 -1.97
N ASN A 453 3.83 2.07 -2.12
CA ASN A 453 3.04 1.50 -1.04
C ASN A 453 3.91 0.67 -0.09
N LYS A 454 3.44 0.49 1.15
CA LYS A 454 4.13 -0.36 2.14
C LYS A 454 4.33 -1.80 1.67
N VAL A 455 3.38 -2.28 0.85
CA VAL A 455 3.48 -3.58 0.19
C VAL A 455 4.18 -3.39 -1.14
N PHE A 456 5.34 -4.03 -1.28
CA PHE A 456 6.13 -3.99 -2.51
C PHE A 456 5.29 -4.45 -3.71
N GLY A 457 5.41 -3.77 -4.85
CA GLY A 457 4.69 -4.14 -6.08
C GLY A 457 3.18 -3.84 -6.06
N ALA A 458 2.63 -3.31 -4.96
CA ALA A 458 1.20 -3.04 -4.87
C ALA A 458 0.74 -1.97 -5.87
N ASN A 459 1.49 -0.88 -6.04
CA ASN A 459 1.15 0.16 -7.01
C ASN A 459 1.13 -0.34 -8.45
N ASP A 460 2.11 -1.17 -8.81
CA ASP A 460 2.17 -1.78 -10.15
C ASP A 460 0.88 -2.56 -10.43
N LEU A 461 0.44 -3.42 -9.52
CA LEU A 461 -0.76 -4.23 -9.72
C LEU A 461 -2.05 -3.41 -9.62
N ILE A 462 -2.16 -2.51 -8.65
CA ILE A 462 -3.40 -1.74 -8.43
C ILE A 462 -3.62 -0.72 -9.56
N LEU A 463 -2.56 -0.09 -10.07
CA LEU A 463 -2.69 0.84 -11.19
C LEU A 463 -2.97 0.12 -12.51
N ARG A 464 -2.48 -1.11 -12.71
CA ARG A 464 -2.92 -1.96 -13.83
C ARG A 464 -4.40 -2.29 -13.76
N TYR A 465 -4.88 -2.62 -12.56
CA TYR A 465 -6.28 -2.86 -12.32
C TYR A 465 -7.12 -1.59 -12.60
N ALA A 466 -6.65 -0.42 -12.16
CA ALA A 466 -7.30 0.86 -12.45
C ALA A 466 -7.30 1.19 -13.95
N GLU A 467 -6.18 0.98 -14.65
CA GLU A 467 -6.07 1.11 -16.11
C GLU A 467 -7.09 0.22 -16.81
N ARG A 468 -7.20 -1.07 -16.43
CA ARG A 468 -8.21 -1.99 -16.98
C ARG A 468 -9.65 -1.56 -16.71
N ILE A 469 -9.94 -0.89 -15.59
CA ILE A 469 -11.26 -0.32 -15.33
C ILE A 469 -11.53 0.83 -16.30
N ILE A 470 -10.56 1.72 -16.48
CA ILE A 470 -10.70 2.95 -17.30
C ILE A 470 -10.72 2.63 -18.79
N ASP A 471 -9.84 1.76 -19.27
CA ASP A 471 -9.66 1.41 -20.69
C ASP A 471 -10.84 0.59 -21.25
N ARG A 472 -11.76 0.15 -20.38
CA ARG A 472 -13.02 -0.49 -20.78
C ARG A 472 -14.11 0.51 -21.15
N ASP A 473 -13.90 1.80 -20.91
CA ASP A 473 -14.78 2.89 -21.29
C ASP A 473 -14.46 3.38 -22.70
N LEU A 474 -15.47 3.44 -23.57
CA LEU A 474 -15.31 3.88 -24.95
C LEU A 474 -15.03 5.39 -25.10
N ASN A 475 -15.08 6.16 -24.01
CA ASN A 475 -14.76 7.58 -24.00
C ASN A 475 -13.29 7.87 -23.68
N MET A 476 -12.51 6.86 -23.28
CA MET A 476 -11.18 7.03 -22.72
C MET A 476 -10.19 6.05 -23.35
N GLU A 477 -8.96 6.49 -23.52
CA GLU A 477 -7.83 5.65 -23.92
C GLU A 477 -6.71 5.92 -22.92
N VAL A 478 -6.26 4.89 -22.21
CA VAL A 478 -5.11 5.03 -21.32
C VAL A 478 -3.83 4.90 -22.15
N VAL A 479 -3.06 5.97 -22.19
CA VAL A 479 -1.80 6.07 -22.95
C VAL A 479 -0.67 6.28 -21.95
N ASN A 480 -0.14 5.15 -21.47
CA ASN A 480 1.06 5.08 -20.65
C ASN A 480 2.28 4.64 -21.49
N TYR A 481 3.49 4.68 -20.90
CA TYR A 481 4.74 4.39 -21.61
C TYR A 481 4.60 3.16 -22.50
N ARG A 482 4.84 3.33 -23.82
CA ARG A 482 4.80 2.22 -24.78
C ARG A 482 5.64 1.08 -24.21
N PHE A 483 4.95 -0.02 -23.96
CA PHE A 483 5.44 -1.23 -23.36
C PHE A 483 6.76 -1.69 -24.02
N ASP A 484 7.87 -1.37 -23.38
CA ASP A 484 9.15 -2.03 -23.58
C ASP A 484 9.38 -2.83 -22.31
N TYR A 485 8.99 -4.10 -22.32
CA TYR A 485 9.03 -5.01 -21.16
C TYR A 485 10.43 -5.19 -20.56
N ASP A 486 11.47 -4.65 -21.21
CA ASP A 486 12.84 -4.59 -20.69
C ASP A 486 13.06 -3.40 -19.72
N LYS A 487 12.08 -2.51 -19.48
CA LYS A 487 12.27 -1.30 -18.65
C LYS A 487 11.35 -1.25 -17.43
N ASN A 488 11.94 -1.70 -16.33
CA ASN A 488 11.41 -1.93 -14.98
C ASN A 488 10.83 -0.73 -14.18
N LYS A 489 10.05 0.21 -14.73
CA LYS A 489 9.31 1.23 -13.93
C LYS A 489 8.00 1.65 -14.59
N ASP A 490 6.91 1.01 -14.18
CA ASP A 490 5.67 0.98 -14.98
C ASP A 490 4.68 2.14 -14.70
N TYR A 491 4.65 2.68 -13.48
CA TYR A 491 3.79 3.83 -13.10
C TYR A 491 4.50 4.83 -12.17
N LEU A 492 5.61 4.41 -11.57
CA LEU A 492 6.38 5.20 -10.62
C LEU A 492 7.27 6.18 -11.38
N VAL A 493 7.07 7.46 -11.12
CA VAL A 493 7.71 8.57 -11.80
C VAL A 493 8.47 9.42 -10.80
N SER A 494 9.56 10.03 -11.23
CA SER A 494 10.51 10.68 -10.31
C SER A 494 10.14 12.12 -9.96
N SER A 495 9.36 12.80 -10.82
CA SER A 495 8.99 14.20 -10.63
C SER A 495 7.94 14.67 -11.62
N PHE A 496 7.10 15.61 -11.19
CA PHE A 496 6.08 16.29 -12.01
C PHE A 496 6.54 16.62 -13.45
N SER A 497 7.78 17.10 -13.58
CA SER A 497 8.38 17.49 -14.85
C SER A 497 8.54 16.33 -15.85
N GLU A 498 8.86 15.13 -15.35
CA GLU A 498 8.99 13.91 -16.16
C GLU A 498 7.64 13.54 -16.78
N GLU A 499 6.60 13.54 -15.96
CA GLU A 499 5.24 13.15 -16.36
C GLU A 499 4.61 14.17 -17.29
N PHE A 500 4.77 15.46 -17.00
CA PHE A 500 4.26 16.51 -17.87
C PHE A 500 4.93 16.49 -19.26
N SER A 501 6.24 16.21 -19.30
CA SER A 501 6.96 16.04 -20.56
C SER A 501 6.44 14.84 -21.34
N TYR A 502 6.18 13.72 -20.67
CA TYR A 502 5.57 12.55 -21.28
C TYR A 502 4.17 12.87 -21.86
N ALA A 503 3.32 13.55 -21.08
CA ALA A 503 1.97 13.90 -21.49
C ALA A 503 1.96 14.79 -22.75
N ARG A 504 2.87 15.76 -22.82
CA ARG A 504 3.07 16.62 -24.00
C ARG A 504 3.53 15.84 -25.22
N ASN A 505 4.52 14.96 -25.06
CA ASN A 505 5.11 14.21 -26.17
C ASN A 505 4.15 13.16 -26.76
N ASN A 506 3.21 12.66 -25.96
CA ASN A 506 2.21 11.68 -26.39
C ASN A 506 0.83 12.30 -26.70
N ASN A 507 0.74 13.63 -26.73
CA ASN A 507 -0.50 14.38 -27.01
C ASN A 507 -1.68 13.97 -26.10
N LEU A 508 -1.42 13.80 -24.80
CA LEU A 508 -2.46 13.48 -23.83
C LEU A 508 -3.38 14.67 -23.59
N ASP A 509 -4.69 14.41 -23.45
CA ASP A 509 -5.65 15.41 -22.98
C ASP A 509 -5.43 15.68 -21.49
N LEU A 510 -5.24 14.61 -20.71
CA LEU A 510 -5.10 14.64 -19.25
C LEU A 510 -4.02 13.67 -18.77
N PHE A 511 -3.46 13.94 -17.59
CA PHE A 511 -2.74 12.93 -16.82
C PHE A 511 -3.14 12.97 -15.35
N LEU A 512 -3.15 11.79 -14.73
CA LEU A 512 -3.69 11.51 -13.41
C LEU A 512 -2.53 11.11 -12.48
N MET A 513 -2.37 11.85 -11.39
CA MET A 513 -1.41 11.53 -10.34
C MET A 513 -2.14 10.84 -9.19
N PHE A 514 -1.95 9.52 -9.10
CA PHE A 514 -2.49 8.67 -8.06
C PHE A 514 -1.57 8.73 -6.83
N ASP A 515 -2.14 9.15 -5.71
CA ASP A 515 -1.58 9.04 -4.38
C ASP A 515 -2.44 8.04 -3.60
N LEU A 516 -2.01 6.77 -3.63
CA LEU A 516 -2.71 5.64 -3.05
C LEU A 516 -1.93 5.14 -1.82
N ASP A 517 -2.54 5.19 -0.65
CA ASP A 517 -2.03 4.56 0.57
C ASP A 517 -2.90 3.37 0.93
N VAL A 518 -2.30 2.18 0.96
CA VAL A 518 -2.96 0.90 1.21
C VAL A 518 -2.49 0.34 2.54
N ASP A 519 -3.41 0.22 3.49
CA ASP A 519 -3.22 -0.57 4.70
C ASP A 519 -3.88 -1.94 4.52
N VAL A 520 -3.11 -2.88 3.94
CA VAL A 520 -3.57 -4.25 3.70
C VAL A 520 -3.97 -4.94 5.01
N PHE A 521 -3.34 -4.61 6.16
CA PHE A 521 -3.69 -5.24 7.43
C PHE A 521 -5.05 -4.80 7.96
N LYS A 522 -5.54 -3.62 7.56
CA LYS A 522 -6.85 -3.09 7.95
C LYS A 522 -7.89 -3.18 6.84
N ASN A 523 -7.54 -3.68 5.66
CA ASN A 523 -8.37 -3.62 4.47
C ASN A 523 -8.93 -2.21 4.26
N SER A 524 -8.05 -1.22 4.29
CA SER A 524 -8.41 0.17 4.09
C SER A 524 -7.45 0.84 3.14
N ALA A 525 -7.98 1.74 2.30
CA ALA A 525 -7.18 2.59 1.43
C ALA A 525 -7.70 4.01 1.43
N SER A 526 -6.77 4.94 1.27
CA SER A 526 -7.08 6.30 0.83
C SER A 526 -6.52 6.51 -0.56
N LEU A 527 -7.32 7.12 -1.43
CA LEU A 527 -6.91 7.47 -2.77
C LEU A 527 -7.15 8.96 -2.99
N LYS A 528 -6.08 9.68 -3.33
CA LYS A 528 -6.17 11.01 -3.90
C LYS A 528 -5.70 10.96 -5.35
N VAL A 529 -6.48 11.54 -6.25
CA VAL A 529 -6.12 11.66 -7.67
C VAL A 529 -6.10 13.14 -8.05
N ASP A 530 -4.92 13.68 -8.31
CA ASP A 530 -4.78 15.01 -8.90
C ASP A 530 -4.81 14.89 -10.44
N VAL A 531 -5.71 15.62 -11.09
CA VAL A 531 -5.91 15.61 -12.54
C VAL A 531 -5.28 16.86 -13.15
N PHE A 532 -4.44 16.67 -14.16
CA PHE A 532 -3.73 17.75 -14.83
C PHE A 532 -4.02 17.76 -16.33
N SER A 533 -4.02 18.95 -16.92
CA SER A 533 -4.09 19.12 -18.36
C SER A 533 -2.77 18.65 -19.00
N GLY A 534 -2.83 17.66 -19.90
CA GLY A 534 -1.64 17.23 -20.66
C GLY A 534 -1.07 18.32 -21.56
N LYS A 535 -1.91 19.29 -21.96
CA LYS A 535 -1.52 20.45 -22.77
C LYS A 535 -0.88 21.58 -21.98
N THR A 536 -1.16 21.77 -20.70
CA THR A 536 -0.68 22.96 -19.96
C THR A 536 0.07 22.64 -18.68
N GLY A 537 -0.11 21.44 -18.14
CA GLY A 537 0.39 21.06 -16.81
C GLY A 537 -0.41 21.69 -15.67
N VAL A 538 -1.46 22.46 -15.98
CA VAL A 538 -2.34 23.06 -14.97
C VAL A 538 -3.17 21.96 -14.32
N LYS A 539 -3.22 21.95 -12.99
CA LYS A 539 -4.13 21.08 -12.24
C LYS A 539 -5.56 21.56 -12.43
N VAL A 540 -6.44 20.66 -12.85
CA VAL A 540 -7.83 20.99 -13.18
C VAL A 540 -8.83 20.40 -12.20
N GLN A 541 -8.48 19.32 -11.49
CA GLN A 541 -9.36 18.70 -10.49
C GLN A 541 -8.56 17.88 -9.48
N THR A 542 -9.12 17.66 -8.30
CA THR A 542 -8.64 16.68 -7.32
C THR A 542 -9.81 15.82 -6.85
N PHE A 543 -9.66 14.50 -6.93
CA PHE A 543 -10.60 13.55 -6.33
C PHE A 543 -10.00 12.95 -5.07
N ASN A 544 -10.83 12.71 -4.05
CA ASN A 544 -10.39 12.12 -2.79
C ASN A 544 -11.41 11.07 -2.35
N TYR A 545 -10.92 9.89 -2.00
CA TYR A 545 -11.74 8.78 -1.53
C TYR A 545 -11.04 8.09 -0.36
N ASN A 546 -11.86 7.52 0.51
CA ASN A 546 -11.42 6.61 1.55
C ASN A 546 -12.38 5.43 1.53
N SER A 547 -11.84 4.22 1.62
CA SER A 547 -12.64 3.01 1.67
C SER A 547 -12.04 2.02 2.66
N ALA A 548 -12.90 1.21 3.27
CA ALA A 548 -12.53 0.12 4.14
C ALA A 548 -13.51 -1.05 4.01
N GLY A 549 -13.04 -2.26 4.26
CA GLY A 549 -13.85 -3.48 4.16
C GLY A 549 -13.37 -4.42 3.08
N VAL A 550 -14.19 -5.42 2.73
CA VAL A 550 -13.75 -6.56 1.89
C VAL A 550 -13.40 -6.16 0.45
N LEU A 551 -13.99 -5.09 -0.08
CA LEU A 551 -13.84 -4.65 -1.47
C LEU A 551 -13.31 -3.21 -1.57
N TYR A 552 -12.53 -2.79 -0.57
CA TYR A 552 -12.09 -1.41 -0.42
C TYR A 552 -11.34 -0.84 -1.64
N LEU A 553 -10.51 -1.63 -2.34
CA LEU A 553 -9.77 -1.23 -3.55
C LEU A 553 -10.65 -1.21 -4.80
N SER A 554 -11.49 -2.22 -5.03
CA SER A 554 -12.40 -2.18 -6.19
C SER A 554 -13.44 -1.08 -6.04
N ASP A 555 -13.99 -0.88 -4.84
CA ASP A 555 -14.98 0.17 -4.55
C ASP A 555 -14.37 1.58 -4.70
N ILE A 556 -13.14 1.81 -4.21
CA ILE A 556 -12.48 3.12 -4.32
C ILE A 556 -12.15 3.48 -5.78
N LEU A 557 -11.65 2.51 -6.56
CA LEU A 557 -11.30 2.70 -7.96
C LEU A 557 -12.53 2.84 -8.85
N THR A 558 -13.59 2.06 -8.59
CA THR A 558 -14.85 2.16 -9.33
C THR A 558 -15.55 3.49 -9.03
N SER A 559 -15.53 3.95 -7.77
CA SER A 559 -16.07 5.25 -7.38
C SER A 559 -15.30 6.38 -8.07
N PHE A 560 -13.97 6.31 -8.06
CA PHE A 560 -13.13 7.26 -8.80
C PHE A 560 -13.47 7.26 -10.29
N TYR A 561 -13.50 6.10 -10.92
CA TYR A 561 -13.81 5.98 -12.35
C TYR A 561 -15.15 6.61 -12.70
N ARG A 562 -16.22 6.32 -11.95
CA ARG A 562 -17.55 6.89 -12.19
C ARG A 562 -17.54 8.41 -12.09
N ASP A 563 -17.03 8.94 -10.99
CA ASP A 563 -17.03 10.39 -10.73
C ASP A 563 -16.10 11.11 -11.73
N PHE A 564 -15.02 10.47 -12.16
CA PHE A 564 -14.12 10.96 -13.20
C PHE A 564 -14.80 10.96 -14.58
N ASN A 565 -15.50 9.90 -14.96
CA ASN A 565 -16.25 9.83 -16.23
C ASN A 565 -17.39 10.87 -16.29
N ASP A 566 -18.08 11.11 -15.17
CA ASP A 566 -19.12 12.15 -15.06
C ASP A 566 -18.55 13.58 -15.16
N TYR A 567 -17.32 13.75 -14.67
CA TYR A 567 -16.59 15.02 -14.76
C TYR A 567 -16.21 15.35 -16.21
N LEU A 568 -15.83 14.36 -17.02
CA LEU A 568 -15.45 14.55 -18.42
C LEU A 568 -16.64 15.08 -19.26
N PRO A 569 -16.46 16.18 -20.03
CA PRO A 569 -17.43 16.58 -21.04
C PRO A 569 -17.68 15.45 -22.04
N LYS A 570 -18.95 15.13 -22.29
CA LYS A 570 -19.28 14.19 -23.38
C LYS A 570 -18.97 14.89 -24.71
N ARG A 571 -18.07 14.30 -25.50
CA ARG A 571 -17.61 14.83 -26.79
C ARG A 571 -17.63 13.75 -27.86
N GLY A 572 -18.00 14.12 -29.08
CA GLY A 572 -18.04 13.22 -30.22
C GLY A 572 -17.81 13.98 -31.52
N GLN A 573 -18.17 13.37 -32.63
CA GLN A 573 -18.05 13.90 -33.98
C GLN A 573 -19.34 13.75 -34.77
N ILE A 574 -19.55 14.70 -35.68
CA ILE A 574 -20.59 14.60 -36.70
C ILE A 574 -20.17 13.55 -37.73
N LEU A 575 -20.95 12.48 -37.85
CA LEU A 575 -20.72 11.41 -38.82
C LEU A 575 -21.33 11.74 -40.18
N LYS A 576 -22.52 12.33 -40.19
CA LYS A 576 -23.27 12.60 -41.42
C LYS A 576 -24.20 13.79 -41.25
N ILE A 577 -24.32 14.60 -42.30
CA ILE A 577 -25.28 15.71 -42.37
C ILE A 577 -26.22 15.52 -43.57
N ASN A 578 -27.52 15.56 -43.34
CA ASN A 578 -28.54 15.57 -44.39
C ASN A 578 -29.58 16.65 -44.11
N LYS A 579 -29.44 17.80 -44.78
CA LYS A 579 -30.20 19.02 -44.47
C LYS A 579 -30.04 19.40 -43.00
N ASP A 580 -31.08 19.30 -42.19
CA ASP A 580 -31.07 19.60 -40.75
C ASP A 580 -30.80 18.35 -39.92
N ASP A 581 -30.92 17.15 -40.50
CA ASP A 581 -30.65 15.91 -39.79
C ASP A 581 -29.15 15.67 -39.67
N VAL A 582 -28.69 15.44 -38.44
CA VAL A 582 -27.30 15.15 -38.11
C VAL A 582 -27.20 13.84 -37.37
N LEU A 583 -26.23 13.02 -37.78
CA LEU A 583 -25.85 11.80 -37.09
C LEU A 583 -24.52 12.03 -36.35
N MET A 584 -24.45 11.61 -35.08
CA MET A 584 -23.26 11.74 -34.24
C MET A 584 -22.81 10.38 -33.72
N ASN A 585 -21.52 10.18 -33.50
CA ASN A 585 -20.94 8.95 -32.91
C ASN A 585 -21.06 8.90 -31.38
N LEU A 586 -22.20 9.33 -30.85
CA LEU A 586 -22.52 9.29 -29.44
C LEU A 586 -23.88 8.64 -29.23
N GLY A 587 -23.99 7.72 -28.29
CA GLY A 587 -25.22 6.99 -28.03
C GLY A 587 -25.46 6.73 -26.54
N HIS A 588 -26.26 5.71 -26.24
CA HIS A 588 -26.51 5.26 -24.87
C HIS A 588 -25.23 4.92 -24.11
N LEU A 589 -24.20 4.43 -24.80
CA LEU A 589 -22.90 4.13 -24.19
C LEU A 589 -22.13 5.37 -23.71
N ASN A 590 -22.48 6.55 -24.20
CA ASN A 590 -21.88 7.81 -23.81
C ASN A 590 -22.83 8.62 -22.90
N ASP A 591 -23.82 7.96 -22.30
CA ASP A 591 -24.90 8.53 -21.47
C ASP A 591 -25.81 9.53 -22.20
N VAL A 592 -25.87 9.49 -23.54
CA VAL A 592 -26.73 10.39 -24.32
C VAL A 592 -28.20 10.02 -24.15
N LYS A 593 -29.02 11.05 -23.97
CA LYS A 593 -30.48 10.95 -23.83
C LYS A 593 -31.18 11.78 -24.89
N ARG A 594 -32.39 11.35 -25.23
CA ARG A 594 -33.28 12.15 -26.06
C ARG A 594 -33.56 13.48 -25.37
N GLY A 595 -33.41 14.57 -26.13
CA GLY A 595 -33.55 15.94 -25.63
C GLY A 595 -32.24 16.62 -25.24
N ASP A 596 -31.12 15.88 -25.19
CA ASP A 596 -29.80 16.48 -24.99
C ASP A 596 -29.47 17.46 -26.12
N ILE A 597 -28.70 18.49 -25.80
CA ILE A 597 -28.25 19.49 -26.76
C ILE A 597 -26.74 19.40 -26.88
N PHE A 598 -26.24 19.31 -28.11
CA PHE A 598 -24.82 19.32 -28.42
C PHE A 598 -24.44 20.61 -29.13
N LEU A 599 -23.36 21.25 -28.69
CA LEU A 599 -22.77 22.43 -29.32
C LEU A 599 -21.80 21.98 -30.42
N VAL A 600 -21.96 22.56 -31.61
CA VAL A 600 -20.98 22.47 -32.70
C VAL A 600 -20.00 23.62 -32.51
N LEU A 601 -18.73 23.32 -32.27
CA LEU A 601 -17.71 24.34 -32.02
C LEU A 601 -16.75 24.46 -33.21
N LYS A 602 -16.19 25.65 -33.40
CA LYS A 602 -15.07 25.87 -34.34
C LYS A 602 -13.87 25.00 -33.95
N GLU A 603 -13.13 24.55 -34.95
CA GLU A 603 -11.88 23.85 -34.73
C GLU A 603 -10.91 24.73 -33.90
N GLY A 604 -10.29 24.15 -32.87
CA GLY A 604 -9.38 24.86 -31.97
C GLY A 604 -10.06 25.80 -30.95
N ALA A 605 -11.39 25.85 -30.87
CA ALA A 605 -12.12 26.71 -29.94
C ALA A 605 -11.92 26.38 -28.44
N LEU A 606 -11.51 25.14 -28.15
CA LEU A 606 -11.41 24.63 -26.79
C LEU A 606 -10.14 25.13 -26.11
N LYS A 607 -10.32 25.78 -24.96
CA LYS A 607 -9.24 26.18 -24.05
C LYS A 607 -9.31 25.34 -22.77
N TYR A 608 -8.17 24.88 -22.30
CA TYR A 608 -8.07 24.04 -21.10
C TYR A 608 -7.67 24.90 -19.90
N ASN A 609 -8.51 24.97 -18.87
CA ASN A 609 -8.29 25.85 -17.70
C ASN A 609 -8.88 25.28 -16.41
N SER A 610 -8.41 25.81 -15.26
CA SER A 610 -8.86 25.42 -13.91
C SER A 610 -10.22 25.98 -13.51
N ASP A 611 -10.66 27.07 -14.15
CA ASP A 611 -11.76 27.90 -13.64
C ASP A 611 -13.14 27.48 -14.17
N SER A 612 -13.19 26.48 -15.05
CA SER A 612 -14.43 25.93 -15.59
C SER A 612 -14.80 24.63 -14.86
N SER A 613 -16.09 24.39 -14.67
CA SER A 613 -16.64 23.17 -14.04
C SER A 613 -16.32 21.88 -14.79
N SER A 614 -15.66 21.96 -15.94
CA SER A 614 -15.40 20.83 -16.82
C SER A 614 -14.05 20.93 -17.55
N PHE A 615 -13.06 21.58 -16.92
CA PHE A 615 -11.66 21.83 -17.37
C PHE A 615 -11.44 22.37 -18.80
N ILE A 616 -12.54 22.57 -19.54
CA ILE A 616 -12.61 23.01 -20.92
C ILE A 616 -13.55 24.22 -20.94
N SER A 617 -13.10 25.26 -21.62
CA SER A 617 -13.86 26.49 -21.86
C SER A 617 -13.82 26.84 -23.35
N TYR A 618 -14.82 27.57 -23.79
CA TYR A 618 -14.96 28.06 -25.17
C TYR A 618 -15.68 29.40 -25.15
N SER A 619 -15.47 30.23 -26.18
CA SER A 619 -16.16 31.52 -26.30
C SER A 619 -17.51 31.32 -26.97
N LYS A 620 -18.52 32.13 -26.62
CA LYS A 620 -19.83 32.10 -27.30
C LYS A 620 -19.71 32.34 -28.81
N SER A 621 -18.72 33.12 -29.25
CA SER A 621 -18.41 33.38 -30.67
C SER A 621 -17.89 32.17 -31.44
N ASP A 622 -17.53 31.11 -30.73
CA ASP A 622 -16.97 29.89 -31.30
C ASP A 622 -18.02 28.81 -31.54
N ILE A 623 -19.26 29.05 -31.10
CA ILE A 623 -20.41 28.16 -31.34
C ILE A 623 -20.93 28.40 -32.76
N LEU A 624 -20.92 27.36 -33.58
CA LEU A 624 -21.42 27.36 -34.96
C LEU A 624 -22.89 26.99 -35.04
N GLY A 625 -23.37 26.14 -34.12
CA GLY A 625 -24.76 25.70 -34.06
C GLY A 625 -25.02 24.76 -32.88
N GLU A 626 -26.27 24.35 -32.73
CA GLU A 626 -26.72 23.41 -31.71
C GLU A 626 -27.43 22.21 -32.36
N ILE A 627 -27.16 21.00 -31.90
CA ILE A 627 -27.83 19.77 -32.34
C ILE A 627 -28.74 19.29 -31.22
N PHE A 628 -30.03 19.21 -31.48
CA PHE A 628 -31.02 18.69 -30.54
C PHE A 628 -31.25 17.20 -30.78
N VAL A 629 -30.95 16.35 -29.81
CA VAL A 629 -31.04 14.89 -29.94
C VAL A 629 -32.50 14.43 -29.95
N GLU A 630 -32.93 13.80 -31.05
CA GLU A 630 -34.30 13.27 -31.19
C GLU A 630 -34.39 11.77 -30.99
N GLU A 631 -33.32 11.05 -31.34
CA GLU A 631 -33.28 9.60 -31.30
C GLU A 631 -31.88 9.13 -30.90
N VAL A 632 -31.82 8.09 -30.07
CA VAL A 632 -30.57 7.57 -29.52
C VAL A 632 -30.52 6.07 -29.77
N GLY A 633 -29.39 5.57 -30.25
CA GLY A 633 -29.04 4.16 -30.29
C GLY A 633 -27.79 3.92 -29.44
N ASP A 634 -27.26 2.69 -29.48
CA ASP A 634 -26.16 2.28 -28.61
C ASP A 634 -24.90 3.15 -28.80
N TYR A 635 -24.46 3.31 -30.06
CA TYR A 635 -23.23 4.04 -30.44
C TYR A 635 -23.47 5.38 -31.11
N ILE A 636 -24.67 5.61 -31.65
CA ILE A 636 -24.96 6.77 -32.48
C ILE A 636 -26.28 7.40 -32.07
N SER A 637 -26.39 8.70 -32.30
CA SER A 637 -27.60 9.48 -32.06
C SER A 637 -27.91 10.34 -33.28
N ARG A 638 -29.20 10.53 -33.50
CA ARG A 638 -29.73 11.44 -34.51
C ARG A 638 -30.26 12.68 -33.81
N GLY A 639 -29.91 13.85 -34.34
CA GLY A 639 -30.47 15.10 -33.90
C GLY A 639 -30.73 16.08 -35.03
N ILE A 640 -31.37 17.19 -34.68
CA ILE A 640 -31.67 18.30 -35.58
C ILE A 640 -30.69 19.44 -35.33
N LEU A 641 -29.94 19.82 -36.36
CA LEU A 641 -29.04 20.97 -36.35
C LEU A 641 -29.82 22.27 -36.48
N ARG A 642 -29.55 23.18 -35.54
CA ARG A 642 -30.04 24.55 -35.52
C ARG A 642 -28.83 25.49 -35.57
N ALA A 643 -28.63 26.11 -36.72
CA ALA A 643 -27.56 27.07 -36.95
C ALA A 643 -28.09 28.27 -37.76
N PRO A 644 -27.57 29.49 -37.56
CA PRO A 644 -27.84 30.61 -38.46
C PRO A 644 -27.47 30.24 -39.90
N ALA A 645 -28.26 30.69 -40.88
CA ALA A 645 -28.09 30.33 -42.29
C ALA A 645 -26.65 30.55 -42.79
N LEU A 646 -26.00 31.63 -42.37
CA LEU A 646 -24.62 31.97 -42.74
C LEU A 646 -23.57 31.05 -42.12
N LEU A 647 -23.84 30.43 -40.97
CA LEU A 647 -22.90 29.53 -40.29
C LEU A 647 -23.12 28.06 -40.67
N ARG A 648 -24.30 27.73 -41.19
CA ARG A 648 -24.69 26.37 -41.53
C ARG A 648 -23.79 25.73 -42.59
N ASP A 649 -23.39 26.51 -43.59
CA ASP A 649 -22.51 26.05 -44.68
C ASP A 649 -21.08 25.75 -44.21
N TYR A 650 -20.70 26.19 -43.00
CA TYR A 650 -19.40 25.93 -42.39
C TYR A 650 -19.36 24.67 -41.52
N ILE A 651 -20.51 24.06 -41.23
CA ILE A 651 -20.57 22.84 -40.40
C ILE A 651 -20.40 21.63 -41.32
N GLN A 652 -19.37 20.83 -41.05
CA GLN A 652 -18.99 19.69 -41.88
C GLN A 652 -18.97 18.38 -41.08
N GLU A 653 -19.00 17.26 -41.79
CA GLU A 653 -18.71 15.94 -41.22
C GLU A 653 -17.29 15.94 -40.62
N GLY A 654 -17.11 15.25 -39.49
CA GLY A 654 -15.88 15.23 -38.70
C GLY A 654 -15.77 16.32 -37.63
N TYR A 655 -16.65 17.34 -37.63
CA TYR A 655 -16.60 18.40 -36.61
C TYR A 655 -16.91 17.85 -35.23
N THR A 656 -16.14 18.30 -34.22
CA THR A 656 -16.34 17.89 -32.83
C THR A 656 -17.57 18.57 -32.22
N VAL A 657 -18.36 17.78 -31.50
CA VAL A 657 -19.55 18.22 -30.78
C VAL A 657 -19.39 17.99 -29.29
N PHE A 658 -19.95 18.88 -28.47
CA PHE A 658 -19.88 18.81 -27.01
C PHE A 658 -21.26 18.93 -26.39
N ILE A 659 -21.55 18.12 -25.39
CA ILE A 659 -22.82 18.25 -24.66
C ILE A 659 -22.89 19.62 -23.97
N LYS A 660 -24.01 20.31 -24.16
CA LYS A 660 -24.33 21.57 -23.50
C LYS A 660 -24.81 21.23 -22.07
N LYS A 661 -23.90 21.34 -21.10
CA LYS A 661 -24.24 21.19 -19.67
C LYS A 661 -25.09 22.37 -19.18
#